data_AF-A0A8S9H8Q0-F1
#
_entry.id   AF-A0A8S9H8Q0-F1
#
_cell.length_a   1.000
_cell.length_b   1.000
_cell.length_c   1.000
_cell.angle_alpha   90.00
_cell.angle_beta   90.00
_cell.angle_gamma   90.00
#
_symmetry.space_group_name_H-M   'P 1'
#
loop_
_entity.id
_entity.type
_entity.pdbx_description
1 polymer ?
#
loop_
_entity_poly.entity_id
_entity_poly.type
_entity_poly.pdbx_seq_one_letter_code
_entity_poly.pdbx_strand_id
1 'polypeptide(L)'
;MGASTVFLCGVVLIHLFASQTDAQRPRSPWKTLSGDAPRVISRGGFSGLFPDSSLDAYIFALQTSVADAVLWCDVQLTKDGAGICFPDLNMSNASIIEVVYPKGQKTYPVNGVPTQGWFTVDFSLKDLNKVYLIRGLLSRSDRFDGNEYTISTVQTVNKELKPLGFWLNVQHDAFYAQHNLSMSTFLISASKTVSIGYLSSPEVNFFTKIAGRFGRNGPKFVFRFLEKEQFEPTTNRTYGSILSNLTFVKNFASGILVPKSYVLPLDDKQYLLPSTSLVHDAQKAGLEVFVSGFANNVDIAHDYSYDPVSEYLSFMDNGNFSVDGVLSDFPITASASIECFSHLGRNAIKQGIDFLVISKNGASGDYPGCTDLAYDKAIKDGADVIDCSVQMSSDGDAPRVISRGGFSGLFPDSSIDAYNFAMLTSVEDVVLWCDLQLTKDGAGICFPDLTLSNASNIEFVYPRGQNSYLVNGIPTMGWFTIDFSLRALTNVSLIRGILSRSDRFDGNGYTISTVQTVNKELKPQGLWLNVQHEAFYAQHTLSMTTFLTTASKTINIDFISSPEVNFFKKIAGRFGRNGPSFIFRFLEKEQFEPTTNRTYGSILSNLTFVKNFASGILVPKSYVLPLDDKQYLLPSTSLVHDAQKAGLEVFVSGFANDVDIAHDYSYDPVSEYLSFMDNGNFSVDGVLSDFPITASASIECFSHLGRNAIKQGSK
;
A
#
# COMPACT_ATOMS: atom_id res chain seq x y z
N MET A 1 19.44 46.37 35.02
CA MET A 1 20.43 45.53 35.72
C MET A 1 19.72 44.19 35.95
N GLY A 2 19.68 43.30 34.95
CA GLY A 2 20.58 42.13 34.75
C GLY A 2 20.04 40.95 35.58
N ALA A 3 19.58 39.80 35.06
CA ALA A 3 19.85 39.00 33.85
C ALA A 3 18.52 38.40 33.29
N SER A 4 18.26 38.12 32.01
CA SER A 4 18.99 37.45 30.91
C SER A 4 19.14 35.92 31.03
N THR A 5 18.27 35.24 30.26
CA THR A 5 18.62 34.10 29.38
C THR A 5 18.70 32.68 29.96
N VAL A 6 17.58 32.07 30.33
CA VAL A 6 17.34 30.60 30.22
C VAL A 6 15.83 30.37 30.13
N PHE A 7 15.35 29.72 29.07
CA PHE A 7 13.97 29.26 28.75
C PHE A 7 13.48 29.69 27.36
N LEU A 8 14.31 29.47 26.34
CA LEU A 8 13.87 29.50 24.93
C LEU A 8 14.70 28.53 24.05
N CYS A 9 15.05 27.35 24.60
CA CYS A 9 15.77 26.30 23.86
C CYS A 9 15.07 24.93 23.83
N GLY A 10 13.86 24.79 24.39
CA GLY A 10 13.15 23.50 24.41
C GLY A 10 12.21 23.22 23.22
N VAL A 11 11.82 24.26 22.46
CA VAL A 11 10.77 24.16 21.41
C VAL A 11 11.35 24.30 19.99
N VAL A 12 12.67 24.44 19.85
CA VAL A 12 13.35 24.57 18.55
C VAL A 12 14.13 23.30 18.17
N LEU A 13 14.28 22.32 19.07
CA LEU A 13 15.08 21.13 18.80
C LEU A 13 14.36 19.93 18.16
N ILE A 14 13.02 19.90 18.09
CA ILE A 14 12.28 18.77 17.47
C ILE A 14 11.89 19.03 16.01
N HIS A 15 11.87 20.30 15.57
CA HIS A 15 11.83 20.60 14.12
C HIS A 15 13.17 20.36 13.43
N LEU A 16 14.25 20.10 14.17
CA LEU A 16 15.56 19.79 13.59
C LEU A 16 15.75 18.29 13.30
N PHE A 17 15.00 17.35 13.89
CA PHE A 17 15.22 15.92 13.62
C PHE A 17 14.39 15.33 12.47
N ALA A 18 13.30 15.99 12.06
CA ALA A 18 12.62 15.67 10.79
C ALA A 18 13.16 16.48 9.59
N SER A 19 13.98 17.51 9.84
CA SER A 19 14.69 18.27 8.80
C SER A 19 16.19 17.93 8.69
N GLN A 20 16.70 16.99 9.51
CA GLN A 20 18.11 16.55 9.48
C GLN A 20 18.36 15.16 8.90
N THR A 21 17.36 14.51 8.29
CA THR A 21 17.66 13.49 7.26
C THR A 21 17.75 14.11 5.86
N ASP A 22 17.38 15.38 5.70
CA ASP A 22 17.45 16.09 4.40
C ASP A 22 18.67 17.03 4.27
N ALA A 23 19.66 16.94 5.17
CA ALA A 23 20.92 17.68 5.04
C ALA A 23 22.11 16.84 5.53
N GLN A 24 23.11 16.69 4.64
CA GLN A 24 24.44 16.07 4.84
C GLN A 24 24.68 14.66 4.25
N ARG A 25 24.13 14.38 3.07
CA ARG A 25 24.99 13.75 2.05
C ARG A 25 25.19 14.76 0.93
N PRO A 26 26.43 15.01 0.47
CA PRO A 26 26.62 15.69 -0.81
C PRO A 26 26.04 14.75 -1.88
N ARG A 27 24.74 14.87 -2.17
CA ARG A 27 24.13 14.21 -3.32
C ARG A 27 24.88 14.77 -4.52
N SER A 28 25.57 13.91 -5.26
CA SER A 28 26.08 14.30 -6.57
C SER A 28 24.92 14.89 -7.36
N PRO A 29 25.12 15.99 -8.11
CA PRO A 29 24.08 16.50 -8.99
C PRO A 29 23.56 15.36 -9.87
N TRP A 30 22.25 15.27 -10.04
CA TRP A 30 21.66 14.28 -10.92
C TRP A 30 22.16 14.50 -12.35
N LYS A 31 22.26 13.42 -13.13
CA LYS A 31 22.66 13.50 -14.53
C LYS A 31 21.46 13.79 -15.45
N THR A 32 20.48 14.51 -14.93
CA THR A 32 19.32 15.04 -15.66
C THR A 32 19.76 16.29 -16.42
N LEU A 33 18.90 16.81 -17.31
CA LEU A 33 19.22 18.03 -18.06
C LEU A 33 19.37 19.25 -17.14
N SER A 34 18.55 19.36 -16.10
CA SER A 34 18.63 20.49 -15.15
C SER A 34 19.59 20.26 -13.98
N GLY A 35 19.96 19.01 -13.70
CA GLY A 35 20.70 18.62 -12.50
C GLY A 35 19.80 18.34 -11.29
N ASP A 36 18.49 18.56 -11.40
CA ASP A 36 17.49 18.25 -10.37
C ASP A 36 17.13 16.75 -10.36
N ALA A 37 16.48 16.31 -9.28
CA ALA A 37 15.95 14.96 -9.20
C ALA A 37 14.93 14.68 -10.34
N PRO A 38 14.90 13.43 -10.87
CA PRO A 38 13.88 13.01 -11.83
C PRO A 38 12.47 13.26 -11.29
N ARG A 39 11.55 13.74 -12.14
CA ARG A 39 10.15 13.95 -11.74
C ARG A 39 9.39 12.62 -11.64
N VAL A 40 8.57 12.50 -10.59
CA VAL A 40 7.56 11.45 -10.48
C VAL A 40 6.29 11.92 -11.16
N ILE A 41 5.84 11.22 -12.20
CA ILE A 41 4.62 11.54 -12.94
C ILE A 41 3.62 10.39 -12.73
N SER A 42 2.50 10.66 -12.07
CA SER A 42 1.50 9.64 -11.71
C SER A 42 0.45 9.49 -12.81
N ARG A 43 0.53 8.41 -13.59
CA ARG A 43 -0.35 8.13 -14.74
C ARG A 43 -1.79 7.92 -14.27
N GLY A 44 -2.65 8.91 -14.51
CA GLY A 44 -4.05 8.83 -14.05
C GLY A 44 -4.18 8.76 -12.53
N GLY A 45 -3.16 9.25 -11.78
CA GLY A 45 -3.02 9.05 -10.34
C GLY A 45 -2.33 7.73 -10.01
N PHE A 46 -2.83 7.02 -8.99
CA PHE A 46 -2.37 5.68 -8.60
C PHE A 46 -3.16 4.60 -9.37
N SER A 47 -3.06 4.63 -10.69
CA SER A 47 -3.81 3.74 -11.59
C SER A 47 -3.42 2.26 -11.48
N GLY A 48 -2.30 1.96 -10.83
CA GLY A 48 -1.89 0.61 -10.43
C GLY A 48 -2.87 -0.06 -9.47
N LEU A 49 -3.64 0.72 -8.72
CA LEU A 49 -4.58 0.26 -7.69
C LEU A 49 -6.03 0.66 -8.00
N PHE A 50 -6.27 1.92 -8.36
CA PHE A 50 -7.60 2.47 -8.63
C PHE A 50 -7.89 2.57 -10.13
N PRO A 51 -9.16 2.68 -10.56
CA PRO A 51 -9.50 3.08 -11.92
C PRO A 51 -8.79 4.38 -12.31
N ASP A 52 -8.09 4.34 -13.44
CA ASP A 52 -7.30 5.45 -13.95
C ASP A 52 -8.15 6.73 -14.05
N SER A 53 -7.57 7.85 -13.63
CA SER A 53 -8.18 9.18 -13.69
C SER A 53 -9.39 9.37 -12.79
N SER A 54 -9.67 8.43 -11.88
CA SER A 54 -10.60 8.66 -10.76
C SER A 54 -10.01 9.68 -9.77
N LEU A 55 -10.88 10.42 -9.09
CA LEU A 55 -10.43 11.41 -8.11
C LEU A 55 -9.64 10.75 -6.96
N ASP A 56 -10.08 9.56 -6.52
CA ASP A 56 -9.40 8.77 -5.51
C ASP A 56 -8.01 8.32 -5.95
N ALA A 57 -7.84 7.90 -7.22
CA ALA A 57 -6.51 7.59 -7.75
C ALA A 57 -5.57 8.80 -7.65
N TYR A 58 -6.06 9.99 -7.99
CA TYR A 58 -5.26 11.22 -7.89
C TYR A 58 -4.98 11.63 -6.44
N ILE A 59 -5.98 11.57 -5.56
CA ILE A 59 -5.81 11.87 -4.11
C ILE A 59 -4.77 10.93 -3.51
N PHE A 60 -4.91 9.63 -3.77
CA PHE A 60 -4.00 8.62 -3.23
C PHE A 60 -2.58 8.81 -3.76
N ALA A 61 -2.41 9.17 -5.05
CA ALA A 61 -1.10 9.51 -5.60
C ALA A 61 -0.47 10.74 -4.91
N LEU A 62 -1.22 11.83 -4.74
CA LEU A 62 -0.74 13.04 -4.05
C LEU A 62 -0.38 12.78 -2.60
N GLN A 63 -1.12 11.90 -1.92
CA GLN A 63 -0.81 11.52 -0.56
C GLN A 63 0.46 10.64 -0.56
N THR A 64 0.58 9.65 -1.46
CA THR A 64 1.62 8.59 -1.41
C THR A 64 2.96 8.92 -2.03
N SER A 65 3.06 10.00 -2.78
CA SER A 65 4.25 10.30 -3.58
C SER A 65 5.07 11.44 -2.97
N VAL A 66 6.24 11.70 -3.56
CA VAL A 66 7.01 12.92 -3.29
C VAL A 66 6.14 14.17 -3.44
N ALA A 67 6.45 15.21 -2.68
CA ALA A 67 5.62 16.42 -2.58
C ALA A 67 5.39 17.12 -3.94
N ASP A 68 6.35 17.04 -4.86
CA ASP A 68 6.29 17.65 -6.19
C ASP A 68 5.84 16.68 -7.30
N ALA A 69 5.21 15.57 -6.95
CA ALA A 69 4.65 14.62 -7.91
C ALA A 69 3.68 15.30 -8.88
N VAL A 70 3.82 14.98 -10.17
CA VAL A 70 3.06 15.57 -11.27
C VAL A 70 1.88 14.66 -11.59
N LEU A 71 0.65 15.18 -11.54
CA LEU A 71 -0.53 14.42 -11.97
C LEU A 71 -0.58 14.37 -13.50
N TRP A 72 -0.84 13.19 -14.07
CA TRP A 72 -1.03 13.00 -15.50
C TRP A 72 -2.50 12.76 -15.84
N CYS A 73 -2.99 13.48 -16.84
CA CYS A 73 -4.33 13.35 -17.38
C CYS A 73 -4.27 13.20 -18.91
N ASP A 74 -4.78 12.09 -19.41
CA ASP A 74 -5.06 11.92 -20.83
C ASP A 74 -6.33 12.70 -21.17
N VAL A 75 -6.17 13.79 -21.93
CA VAL A 75 -7.27 14.72 -22.22
C VAL A 75 -8.07 14.23 -23.40
N GLN A 76 -9.38 14.13 -23.20
CA GLN A 76 -10.37 13.85 -24.25
C GLN A 76 -11.45 14.92 -24.29
N LEU A 77 -11.96 15.22 -25.49
CA LEU A 77 -13.07 16.15 -25.65
C LEU A 77 -14.40 15.42 -25.82
N THR A 78 -15.40 15.88 -25.10
CA THR A 78 -16.81 15.48 -25.29
C THR A 78 -17.39 16.15 -26.52
N LYS A 79 -18.57 15.69 -26.96
CA LYS A 79 -19.32 16.27 -28.08
C LYS A 79 -19.56 17.79 -27.98
N ASP A 80 -19.74 18.28 -26.76
CA ASP A 80 -19.95 19.69 -26.43
C ASP A 80 -18.64 20.45 -26.12
N GLY A 81 -17.48 19.81 -26.33
CA GLY A 81 -16.17 20.43 -26.22
C GLY A 81 -15.62 20.58 -24.79
N ALA A 82 -16.19 19.88 -23.81
CA ALA A 82 -15.62 19.80 -22.47
C ALA A 82 -14.43 18.83 -22.45
N GLY A 83 -13.36 19.19 -21.73
CA GLY A 83 -12.18 18.34 -21.59
C GLY A 83 -12.21 17.52 -20.31
N ILE A 84 -12.15 16.21 -20.47
CA ILE A 84 -12.16 15.20 -19.40
C ILE A 84 -10.83 14.48 -19.32
N CYS A 85 -10.51 13.95 -18.13
CA CYS A 85 -9.40 13.02 -17.94
C CYS A 85 -9.91 11.60 -18.17
N PHE A 86 -9.44 10.96 -19.24
CA PHE A 86 -9.85 9.61 -19.61
C PHE A 86 -8.76 8.90 -20.43
N PRO A 87 -8.32 7.70 -20.02
CA PRO A 87 -7.07 7.09 -20.51
C PRO A 87 -7.10 6.57 -21.95
N ASP A 88 -8.27 6.17 -22.46
CA ASP A 88 -8.39 5.43 -23.72
C ASP A 88 -9.44 6.02 -24.67
N LEU A 89 -9.14 6.12 -25.96
CA LEU A 89 -10.07 6.68 -26.95
C LEU A 89 -11.38 5.89 -27.04
N ASN A 90 -11.32 4.57 -26.87
CA ASN A 90 -12.50 3.73 -26.73
C ASN A 90 -12.92 3.68 -25.26
N MET A 91 -14.03 4.32 -24.95
CA MET A 91 -14.52 4.47 -23.59
C MET A 91 -14.82 3.14 -22.89
N SER A 92 -15.11 2.05 -23.63
CA SER A 92 -15.36 0.73 -23.02
C SER A 92 -14.13 0.13 -22.36
N ASN A 93 -12.92 0.61 -22.69
CA ASN A 93 -11.69 0.07 -22.13
C ASN A 93 -11.46 0.45 -20.66
N ALA A 94 -12.08 1.53 -20.18
CA ALA A 94 -11.88 2.02 -18.81
C ALA A 94 -13.18 2.55 -18.16
N SER A 95 -14.35 2.19 -18.70
CA SER A 95 -15.63 2.60 -18.13
C SER A 95 -16.76 1.63 -18.47
N ILE A 96 -17.87 1.75 -17.75
CA ILE A 96 -19.11 0.99 -17.99
C ILE A 96 -19.98 1.54 -19.15
N ILE A 97 -19.40 2.32 -20.08
CA ILE A 97 -20.16 3.00 -21.16
C ILE A 97 -21.04 2.03 -21.98
N GLU A 98 -20.58 0.80 -22.18
CA GLU A 98 -21.31 -0.22 -22.94
C GLU A 98 -22.58 -0.69 -22.21
N VAL A 99 -22.57 -0.68 -20.88
CA VAL A 99 -23.74 -1.02 -20.06
C VAL A 99 -24.76 0.12 -20.11
N VAL A 100 -24.28 1.36 -20.06
CA VAL A 100 -25.14 2.56 -20.06
C VAL A 100 -25.73 2.83 -21.46
N TYR A 101 -24.93 2.63 -22.51
CA TYR A 101 -25.29 2.87 -23.90
C TYR A 101 -24.98 1.66 -24.80
N PRO A 102 -25.68 0.53 -24.67
CA PRO A 102 -25.35 -0.72 -25.38
C PRO A 102 -25.48 -0.65 -26.91
N LYS A 103 -26.17 0.37 -27.43
CA LYS A 103 -26.31 0.64 -28.86
C LYS A 103 -25.54 1.89 -29.32
N GLY A 104 -24.63 2.37 -28.47
CA GLY A 104 -23.87 3.62 -28.68
C GLY A 104 -22.59 3.44 -29.50
N GLN A 105 -22.23 2.21 -29.87
CA GLN A 105 -21.02 1.93 -30.61
C GLN A 105 -21.06 2.53 -32.02
N LYS A 106 -19.96 3.14 -32.44
CA LYS A 106 -19.76 3.68 -33.78
C LYS A 106 -18.42 3.24 -34.36
N THR A 107 -18.24 3.48 -35.65
CA THR A 107 -16.98 3.25 -36.34
C THR A 107 -16.48 4.57 -36.92
N TYR A 108 -15.27 4.96 -36.53
CA TYR A 108 -14.60 6.16 -37.04
C TYR A 108 -13.19 5.85 -37.53
N PRO A 109 -12.67 6.61 -38.52
CA PRO A 109 -11.28 6.49 -38.95
C PRO A 109 -10.34 7.15 -37.94
N VAL A 110 -9.66 6.35 -37.12
CA VAL A 110 -8.63 6.84 -36.19
C VAL A 110 -7.28 6.63 -36.87
N ASN A 111 -6.59 7.72 -37.19
CA ASN A 111 -5.33 7.69 -37.96
C ASN A 111 -5.44 6.87 -39.27
N GLY A 112 -6.60 6.96 -39.95
CA GLY A 112 -6.87 6.23 -41.19
C GLY A 112 -7.33 4.79 -41.01
N VAL A 113 -7.34 4.25 -39.79
CA VAL A 113 -7.80 2.89 -39.48
C VAL A 113 -9.26 2.92 -39.01
N PRO A 114 -10.19 2.20 -39.67
CA PRO A 114 -11.55 2.03 -39.17
C PRO A 114 -11.54 1.39 -37.78
N THR A 115 -11.92 2.15 -36.76
CA THR A 115 -11.92 1.73 -35.37
C THR A 115 -13.34 1.78 -34.84
N GLN A 116 -13.79 0.66 -34.28
CA GLN A 116 -15.14 0.53 -33.72
C GLN A 116 -15.09 0.63 -32.19
N GLY A 117 -15.98 1.42 -31.59
CA GLY A 117 -15.97 1.66 -30.14
C GLY A 117 -17.00 2.71 -29.70
N TRP A 118 -16.90 3.12 -28.43
CA TRP A 118 -17.63 4.25 -27.88
C TRP A 118 -16.68 5.42 -27.74
N PHE A 119 -16.97 6.54 -28.42
CA PHE A 119 -16.06 7.67 -28.48
C PHE A 119 -16.64 8.88 -27.74
N THR A 120 -15.81 9.62 -27.02
CA THR A 120 -16.25 10.80 -26.25
C THR A 120 -16.94 11.86 -27.12
N VAL A 121 -16.61 11.93 -28.41
CA VAL A 121 -17.21 12.85 -29.39
C VAL A 121 -18.70 12.59 -29.66
N ASP A 122 -19.22 11.45 -29.23
CA ASP A 122 -20.64 11.08 -29.39
C ASP A 122 -21.53 11.51 -28.21
N PHE A 123 -20.91 11.83 -27.08
CA PHE A 123 -21.58 12.08 -25.80
C PHE A 123 -21.25 13.49 -25.30
N SER A 124 -22.25 14.24 -24.84
CA SER A 124 -22.01 15.48 -24.11
C SER A 124 -21.49 15.17 -22.70
N LEU A 125 -20.87 16.14 -22.02
CA LEU A 125 -20.45 15.96 -20.63
C LEU A 125 -21.60 15.50 -19.73
N LYS A 126 -22.81 16.03 -19.97
CA LYS A 126 -24.02 15.66 -19.23
C LYS A 126 -24.43 14.19 -19.44
N ASP A 127 -24.20 13.66 -20.64
CA ASP A 127 -24.51 12.26 -20.95
C ASP A 127 -23.59 11.31 -20.14
N LEU A 128 -22.35 11.74 -19.88
CA LEU A 128 -21.35 10.95 -19.16
C LEU A 128 -21.55 10.91 -17.63
N ASN A 129 -22.49 11.66 -17.06
CA ASN A 129 -22.73 11.70 -15.62
C ASN A 129 -23.10 10.34 -14.99
N LYS A 130 -23.56 9.38 -15.79
CA LYS A 130 -23.93 8.03 -15.34
C LYS A 130 -22.91 6.97 -15.76
N VAL A 131 -21.79 7.40 -16.32
CA VAL A 131 -20.73 6.52 -16.82
C VAL A 131 -19.61 6.54 -15.79
N TYR A 132 -19.36 5.38 -15.19
CA TYR A 132 -18.36 5.22 -14.15
C TYR A 132 -17.10 4.55 -14.67
N LEU A 133 -15.97 5.00 -14.15
CA LEU A 133 -14.65 4.44 -14.41
C LEU A 133 -14.53 3.05 -13.80
N ILE A 134 -13.84 2.17 -14.50
CA ILE A 134 -13.45 0.82 -14.05
C ILE A 134 -11.99 0.57 -14.43
N ARG A 135 -11.42 -0.53 -13.95
CA ARG A 135 -10.06 -0.95 -14.27
C ARG A 135 -9.85 -1.04 -15.79
N GLY A 136 -8.79 -0.39 -16.26
CA GLY A 136 -8.40 -0.43 -17.67
C GLY A 136 -7.67 -1.71 -18.10
N LEU A 137 -7.11 -2.42 -17.12
CA LEU A 137 -6.36 -3.66 -17.32
C LEU A 137 -7.06 -4.79 -16.57
N LEU A 138 -7.56 -5.77 -17.31
CA LEU A 138 -8.35 -6.87 -16.72
C LEU A 138 -7.53 -7.80 -15.81
N SER A 139 -6.20 -7.77 -15.90
CA SER A 139 -5.29 -8.45 -14.98
C SER A 139 -5.17 -7.76 -13.61
N ARG A 140 -5.62 -6.50 -13.49
CA ARG A 140 -5.72 -5.81 -12.19
C ARG A 140 -7.00 -6.24 -11.47
N SER A 141 -6.99 -6.09 -10.15
CA SER A 141 -8.12 -6.43 -9.29
C SER A 141 -9.39 -5.63 -9.63
N ASP A 142 -10.56 -6.27 -9.58
CA ASP A 142 -11.89 -5.63 -9.64
C ASP A 142 -12.22 -4.80 -8.42
N ARG A 143 -11.46 -4.90 -7.34
CA ARG A 143 -11.92 -4.48 -6.01
C ARG A 143 -12.36 -3.02 -5.95
N PHE A 144 -11.88 -2.19 -6.88
CA PHE A 144 -12.26 -0.79 -7.01
C PHE A 144 -13.29 -0.50 -8.11
N ASP A 145 -13.71 -1.50 -8.87
CA ASP A 145 -14.81 -1.39 -9.82
C ASP A 145 -16.16 -1.33 -9.08
N GLY A 146 -17.13 -0.62 -9.65
CA GLY A 146 -18.48 -0.51 -9.06
C GLY A 146 -18.62 0.52 -7.94
N ASN A 147 -17.54 1.22 -7.55
CA ASN A 147 -17.57 2.33 -6.58
C ASN A 147 -18.03 3.67 -7.16
N GLU A 148 -18.76 3.63 -8.29
CA GLU A 148 -19.36 4.81 -8.93
C GLU A 148 -18.37 5.97 -9.23
N TYR A 149 -17.12 5.65 -9.55
CA TYR A 149 -16.10 6.66 -9.88
C TYR A 149 -16.47 7.47 -11.12
N THR A 150 -16.84 8.73 -10.93
CA THR A 150 -17.23 9.61 -12.04
C THR A 150 -16.05 10.09 -12.88
N ILE A 151 -16.29 10.27 -14.19
CA ILE A 151 -15.33 10.88 -15.11
C ILE A 151 -15.21 12.38 -14.79
N SER A 152 -14.01 12.81 -14.41
CA SER A 152 -13.75 14.20 -14.01
C SER A 152 -13.28 15.09 -15.16
N THR A 153 -13.66 16.37 -15.12
CA THR A 153 -13.10 17.37 -16.04
C THR A 153 -11.71 17.81 -15.58
N VAL A 154 -10.88 18.28 -16.51
CA VAL A 154 -9.56 18.85 -16.19
C VAL A 154 -9.66 19.96 -15.15
N GLN A 155 -10.69 20.82 -15.26
CA GLN A 155 -10.94 21.91 -14.33
C GLN A 155 -11.34 21.41 -12.93
N THR A 156 -12.13 20.33 -12.85
CA THR A 156 -12.52 19.70 -11.58
C THR A 156 -11.29 19.18 -10.85
N VAL A 157 -10.46 18.37 -11.52
CA VAL A 157 -9.22 17.81 -10.94
C VAL A 157 -8.32 18.92 -10.40
N ASN A 158 -8.08 19.98 -11.20
CA ASN A 158 -7.27 21.11 -10.76
C ASN A 158 -7.87 21.89 -9.59
N LYS A 159 -9.19 22.11 -9.58
CA LYS A 159 -9.85 22.89 -8.53
C LYS A 159 -9.84 22.17 -7.19
N GLU A 160 -10.12 20.87 -7.19
CA GLU A 160 -10.26 20.07 -5.98
C GLU A 160 -8.90 19.68 -5.40
N LEU A 161 -7.95 19.32 -6.25
CA LEU A 161 -6.65 18.80 -5.80
C LEU A 161 -5.53 19.83 -5.78
N LYS A 162 -5.61 20.87 -6.62
CA LYS A 162 -4.58 21.92 -6.77
C LYS A 162 -3.16 21.35 -6.85
N PRO A 163 -2.88 20.42 -7.77
CA PRO A 163 -1.57 19.77 -7.84
C PRO A 163 -0.47 20.78 -8.16
N LEU A 164 0.73 20.57 -7.62
CA LEU A 164 1.89 21.42 -7.92
C LEU A 164 2.30 21.33 -9.40
N GLY A 165 2.16 20.14 -9.99
CA GLY A 165 2.32 19.92 -11.42
C GLY A 165 1.13 19.18 -12.01
N PHE A 166 0.60 19.70 -13.13
CA PHE A 166 -0.42 19.02 -13.91
C PHE A 166 0.04 18.84 -15.36
N TRP A 167 0.10 17.58 -15.79
CA TRP A 167 0.50 17.15 -17.12
C TRP A 167 -0.73 16.74 -17.92
N LEU A 168 -0.99 17.45 -19.03
CA LEU A 168 -2.09 17.12 -19.92
C LEU A 168 -1.57 16.51 -21.21
N ASN A 169 -1.98 15.28 -21.51
CA ASN A 169 -1.56 14.56 -22.71
C ASN A 169 -2.68 14.52 -23.75
N VAL A 170 -2.40 15.00 -24.96
CA VAL A 170 -3.31 15.02 -26.11
C VAL A 170 -2.96 13.88 -27.06
N GLN A 171 -3.72 12.79 -27.01
CA GLN A 171 -3.42 11.56 -27.75
C GLN A 171 -3.81 11.62 -29.24
N HIS A 172 -4.91 12.31 -29.58
CA HIS A 172 -5.56 12.19 -30.89
C HIS A 172 -6.08 13.53 -31.45
N ASP A 173 -5.24 14.57 -31.57
CA ASP A 173 -5.66 15.91 -32.04
C ASP A 173 -6.33 15.86 -33.43
N ALA A 174 -5.78 15.07 -34.36
CA ALA A 174 -6.35 14.87 -35.69
C ALA A 174 -7.76 14.26 -35.65
N PHE A 175 -8.03 13.32 -34.75
CA PHE A 175 -9.36 12.73 -34.57
C PHE A 175 -10.37 13.80 -34.13
N TYR A 176 -10.07 14.59 -33.09
CA TYR A 176 -10.99 15.64 -32.64
C TYR A 176 -11.25 16.70 -33.72
N ALA A 177 -10.24 17.04 -34.52
CA ALA A 177 -10.41 17.95 -35.64
C ALA A 177 -11.41 17.42 -36.71
N GLN A 178 -11.44 16.11 -36.97
CA GLN A 178 -12.44 15.49 -37.87
C GLN A 178 -13.88 15.67 -37.36
N HIS A 179 -14.04 15.84 -36.05
CA HIS A 179 -15.33 16.04 -35.38
C HIS A 179 -15.65 17.53 -35.10
N ASN A 180 -14.94 18.46 -35.75
CA ASN A 180 -15.06 19.91 -35.54
C ASN A 180 -14.77 20.36 -34.09
N LEU A 181 -13.97 19.59 -33.35
CA LEU A 181 -13.48 19.92 -32.02
C LEU A 181 -12.00 20.34 -32.11
N SER A 182 -11.58 21.24 -31.21
CA SER A 182 -10.21 21.78 -31.21
C SER A 182 -9.57 21.64 -29.83
N MET A 183 -8.61 20.72 -29.72
CA MET A 183 -7.78 20.57 -28.51
C MET A 183 -7.03 21.85 -28.18
N SER A 184 -6.45 22.51 -29.18
CA SER A 184 -5.73 23.78 -28.98
C SER A 184 -6.62 24.87 -28.38
N THR A 185 -7.87 25.01 -28.86
CA THR A 185 -8.82 25.98 -28.34
C THR A 185 -9.22 25.65 -26.90
N PHE A 186 -9.49 24.36 -26.62
CA PHE A 186 -9.79 23.90 -25.27
C PHE A 186 -8.64 24.20 -24.30
N LEU A 187 -7.40 23.82 -24.65
CA LEU A 187 -6.23 23.99 -23.79
C LEU A 187 -5.94 25.47 -23.47
N ILE A 188 -6.08 26.36 -24.45
CA ILE A 188 -5.93 27.82 -24.23
C ILE A 188 -7.00 28.33 -23.27
N SER A 189 -8.25 27.88 -23.43
CA SER A 189 -9.34 28.23 -22.52
C SER A 189 -9.08 27.71 -21.11
N ALA A 190 -8.69 26.43 -20.99
CA ALA A 190 -8.39 25.77 -19.72
C ALA A 190 -7.21 26.45 -18.99
N SER A 191 -6.17 26.88 -19.70
CA SER A 191 -5.00 27.54 -19.11
C SER A 191 -5.30 28.85 -18.37
N LYS A 192 -6.49 29.43 -18.55
CA LYS A 192 -6.94 30.61 -17.80
C LYS A 192 -7.32 30.29 -16.36
N THR A 193 -7.65 29.04 -16.06
CA THR A 193 -8.11 28.59 -14.73
C THR A 193 -7.34 27.38 -14.19
N VAL A 194 -6.58 26.70 -15.04
CA VAL A 194 -5.79 25.51 -14.74
C VAL A 194 -4.31 25.82 -14.91
N SER A 195 -3.50 25.49 -13.91
CA SER A 195 -2.04 25.59 -14.00
C SER A 195 -1.50 24.36 -14.73
N ILE A 196 -1.21 24.51 -16.02
CA ILE A 196 -0.70 23.42 -16.87
C ILE A 196 0.83 23.48 -16.85
N GLY A 197 1.46 22.49 -16.22
CA GLY A 197 2.93 22.39 -16.19
C GLY A 197 3.51 21.81 -17.47
N TYR A 198 2.83 20.81 -18.03
CA TYR A 198 3.31 20.05 -19.19
C TYR A 198 2.17 19.77 -20.18
N LEU A 199 2.50 19.85 -21.46
CA LEU A 199 1.66 19.42 -22.58
C LEU A 199 2.41 18.41 -23.43
N SER A 200 1.81 17.25 -23.64
CA SER A 200 2.36 16.25 -24.54
C SER A 200 1.39 15.82 -25.63
N SER A 201 1.95 15.34 -26.73
CA SER A 201 1.20 14.71 -27.80
C SER A 201 2.13 13.82 -28.63
N PRO A 202 1.62 12.73 -29.20
CA PRO A 202 2.34 11.95 -30.19
C PRO A 202 2.23 12.54 -31.61
N GLU A 203 1.40 13.56 -31.83
CA GLU A 203 1.20 14.17 -33.16
C GLU A 203 2.05 15.43 -33.33
N VAL A 204 2.92 15.50 -34.36
CA VAL A 204 3.79 16.65 -34.60
C VAL A 204 2.98 17.91 -34.96
N ASN A 205 1.92 17.74 -35.75
CA ASN A 205 1.06 18.85 -36.16
C ASN A 205 0.35 19.55 -34.98
N PHE A 206 0.12 18.84 -33.87
CA PHE A 206 -0.44 19.45 -32.66
C PHE A 206 0.45 20.59 -32.15
N PHE A 207 1.77 20.37 -32.09
CA PHE A 207 2.74 21.38 -31.64
C PHE A 207 2.75 22.59 -32.58
N THR A 208 2.65 22.37 -33.89
CA THR A 208 2.55 23.46 -34.88
C THR A 208 1.31 24.33 -34.68
N LYS A 209 0.15 23.73 -34.34
CA LYS A 209 -1.10 24.47 -34.12
C LYS A 209 -1.08 25.31 -32.85
N ILE A 210 -0.42 24.81 -31.80
CA ILE A 210 -0.43 25.42 -30.47
C ILE A 210 0.79 26.31 -30.19
N ALA A 211 1.82 26.24 -31.04
CA ALA A 211 3.02 27.06 -30.96
C ALA A 211 2.69 28.55 -30.84
N GLY A 212 3.35 29.22 -29.89
CA GLY A 212 3.21 30.66 -29.66
C GLY A 212 1.86 31.10 -29.05
N ARG A 213 0.95 30.17 -28.72
CA ARG A 213 -0.36 30.51 -28.13
C ARG A 213 -0.34 30.62 -26.61
N PHE A 214 0.73 30.17 -25.96
CA PHE A 214 0.97 30.37 -24.53
C PHE A 214 2.00 31.48 -24.30
N GLY A 215 1.88 32.19 -23.17
CA GLY A 215 2.83 33.23 -22.76
C GLY A 215 4.19 32.66 -22.34
N ARG A 216 5.10 33.53 -21.87
CA ARG A 216 6.46 33.14 -21.42
C ARG A 216 6.47 32.08 -20.31
N ASN A 217 5.42 32.03 -19.50
CA ASN A 217 5.26 31.05 -18.42
C ASN A 217 4.28 29.92 -18.83
N GLY A 218 4.25 29.59 -20.12
CA GLY A 218 3.44 28.50 -20.65
C GLY A 218 3.96 27.11 -20.24
N PRO A 219 3.18 26.05 -20.56
CA PRO A 219 3.58 24.69 -20.29
C PRO A 219 4.83 24.28 -21.08
N LYS A 220 5.58 23.32 -20.55
CA LYS A 220 6.63 22.64 -21.29
C LYS A 220 6.01 21.69 -22.33
N PHE A 221 6.52 21.72 -23.55
CA PHE A 221 6.04 20.86 -24.64
C PHE A 221 6.87 19.58 -24.72
N VAL A 222 6.21 18.42 -24.65
CA VAL A 222 6.88 17.11 -24.64
C VAL A 222 6.35 16.24 -25.76
N PHE A 223 7.22 15.86 -26.70
CA PHE A 223 6.83 14.97 -27.80
C PHE A 223 6.79 13.52 -27.33
N ARG A 224 5.63 12.86 -27.43
CA ARG A 224 5.44 11.47 -26.99
C ARG A 224 5.74 10.52 -28.15
N PHE A 225 6.75 9.68 -27.99
CA PHE A 225 7.03 8.59 -28.91
C PHE A 225 6.15 7.38 -28.58
N LEU A 226 5.69 6.68 -29.62
CA LEU A 226 5.06 5.37 -29.52
C LEU A 226 6.07 4.29 -29.93
N GLU A 227 5.64 3.15 -30.47
CA GLU A 227 6.56 2.11 -30.96
C GLU A 227 7.37 2.59 -32.18
N LYS A 228 8.62 2.10 -32.32
CA LYS A 228 9.58 2.62 -33.32
C LYS A 228 9.09 2.47 -34.75
N GLU A 229 8.34 1.40 -35.03
CA GLU A 229 7.82 1.02 -36.33
C GLU A 229 6.50 1.73 -36.66
N GLN A 230 5.81 2.27 -35.64
CA GLN A 230 4.57 3.00 -35.85
C GLN A 230 4.85 4.33 -36.56
N PHE A 231 3.91 4.72 -37.42
CA PHE A 231 3.96 5.98 -38.15
C PHE A 231 3.36 7.10 -37.30
N GLU A 232 4.07 8.23 -37.26
CA GLU A 232 3.47 9.47 -36.79
C GLU A 232 2.48 9.96 -37.86
N PRO A 233 1.22 10.29 -37.49
CA PRO A 233 0.14 10.49 -38.46
C PRO A 233 0.32 11.65 -39.45
N THR A 234 1.21 12.61 -39.19
CA THR A 234 1.26 13.90 -39.91
C THR A 234 2.53 14.09 -40.74
N THR A 235 3.57 13.33 -40.46
CA THR A 235 4.88 13.40 -41.11
C THR A 235 5.13 12.24 -42.07
N ASN A 236 4.30 11.19 -42.05
CA ASN A 236 4.53 9.92 -42.78
C ASN A 236 5.90 9.29 -42.48
N ARG A 237 6.45 9.56 -41.30
CA ARG A 237 7.70 8.97 -40.80
C ARG A 237 7.38 8.07 -39.62
N THR A 238 8.18 7.03 -39.43
CA THR A 238 8.09 6.23 -38.23
C THR A 238 8.65 6.98 -37.02
N TYR A 239 8.17 6.68 -35.81
CA TYR A 239 8.71 7.28 -34.59
C TYR A 239 10.23 7.02 -34.44
N GLY A 240 10.72 5.84 -34.84
CA GLY A 240 12.15 5.54 -34.88
C GLY A 240 12.93 6.42 -35.87
N SER A 241 12.34 6.75 -37.02
CA SER A 241 12.93 7.69 -37.98
C SER A 241 12.96 9.13 -37.45
N ILE A 242 11.95 9.54 -36.68
CA ILE A 242 11.92 10.88 -36.06
C ILE A 242 12.96 10.97 -34.95
N LEU A 243 13.10 9.92 -34.14
CA LEU A 243 14.05 9.84 -33.02
C LEU A 243 15.50 10.05 -33.46
N SER A 244 15.88 9.59 -34.66
CA SER A 244 17.24 9.76 -35.18
C SER A 244 17.60 11.22 -35.53
N ASN A 245 16.65 12.15 -35.48
CA ASN A 245 16.87 13.57 -35.69
C ASN A 245 16.30 14.40 -34.52
N LEU A 246 16.96 14.35 -33.36
CA LEU A 246 16.55 15.08 -32.16
C LEU A 246 16.57 16.61 -32.35
N THR A 247 17.42 17.13 -33.24
CA THR A 247 17.42 18.55 -33.62
C THR A 247 16.10 18.97 -34.28
N PHE A 248 15.50 18.09 -35.09
CA PHE A 248 14.16 18.33 -35.64
C PHE A 248 13.11 18.41 -34.53
N VAL A 249 13.15 17.50 -33.56
CA VAL A 249 12.23 17.47 -32.41
C VAL A 249 12.37 18.73 -31.55
N LYS A 250 13.61 19.19 -31.33
CA LYS A 250 13.92 20.39 -30.54
C LYS A 250 13.31 21.68 -31.10
N ASN A 251 12.93 21.71 -32.37
CA ASN A 251 12.27 22.88 -32.97
C ASN A 251 10.85 23.13 -32.41
N PHE A 252 10.20 22.11 -31.84
CA PHE A 252 8.81 22.23 -31.38
C PHE A 252 8.56 21.67 -29.98
N ALA A 253 9.50 20.90 -29.41
CA ALA A 253 9.39 20.35 -28.05
C ALA A 253 10.59 20.73 -27.17
N SER A 254 10.35 20.88 -25.88
CA SER A 254 11.37 21.03 -24.83
C SER A 254 11.79 19.70 -24.20
N GLY A 255 11.03 18.62 -24.43
CA GLY A 255 11.39 17.28 -24.00
C GLY A 255 10.74 16.19 -24.85
N ILE A 256 11.08 14.95 -24.55
CA ILE A 256 10.54 13.74 -25.16
C ILE A 256 10.00 12.80 -24.08
N LEU A 257 8.90 12.10 -24.36
CA LEU A 257 8.41 11.00 -23.55
C LEU A 257 8.53 9.72 -24.37
N VAL A 258 9.29 8.74 -23.90
CA VAL A 258 9.59 7.51 -24.65
C VAL A 258 9.24 6.26 -23.85
N PRO A 259 8.85 5.14 -24.49
CA PRO A 259 8.77 3.84 -23.82
C PRO A 259 10.13 3.41 -23.24
N LYS A 260 10.12 2.64 -22.15
CA LYS A 260 11.34 2.08 -21.52
C LYS A 260 12.33 1.44 -22.51
N SER A 261 11.80 0.72 -23.51
CA SER A 261 12.56 0.02 -24.56
C SER A 261 13.42 0.93 -25.46
N TYR A 262 13.18 2.24 -25.46
CA TYR A 262 14.00 3.20 -26.19
C TYR A 262 15.33 3.50 -25.49
N VAL A 263 15.36 3.37 -24.16
CA VAL A 263 16.54 3.69 -23.33
C VAL A 263 17.25 2.41 -22.93
N LEU A 264 16.52 1.43 -22.40
CA LEU A 264 17.00 0.12 -22.02
C LEU A 264 16.21 -0.94 -22.82
N PRO A 265 16.73 -1.38 -23.97
CA PRO A 265 16.05 -2.38 -24.80
C PRO A 265 16.15 -3.78 -24.17
N LEU A 266 15.23 -4.67 -24.53
CA LEU A 266 15.23 -6.06 -24.12
C LEU A 266 15.55 -6.98 -25.30
N ASP A 267 16.14 -8.13 -25.03
CA ASP A 267 16.24 -9.24 -25.98
C ASP A 267 14.94 -10.05 -26.05
N ASP A 268 14.90 -11.05 -26.93
CA ASP A 268 13.73 -11.92 -27.11
C ASP A 268 13.41 -12.78 -25.87
N LYS A 269 14.29 -12.80 -24.86
CA LYS A 269 14.17 -13.55 -23.60
C LYS A 269 13.88 -12.65 -22.39
N GLN A 270 13.52 -11.38 -22.62
CA GLN A 270 13.24 -10.36 -21.58
C GLN A 270 14.44 -9.97 -20.71
N TYR A 271 15.68 -10.13 -21.21
CA TYR A 271 16.88 -9.62 -20.55
C TYR A 271 17.31 -8.27 -21.15
N LEU A 272 17.91 -7.41 -20.32
CA LEU A 272 18.42 -6.11 -20.71
C LEU A 272 19.57 -6.24 -21.71
N LEU A 273 19.45 -5.48 -22.79
CA LEU A 273 20.53 -5.16 -23.70
C LEU A 273 21.28 -3.90 -23.21
N PRO A 274 22.49 -3.63 -23.72
CA PRO A 274 23.21 -2.40 -23.40
C PRO A 274 22.35 -1.15 -23.63
N SER A 275 22.42 -0.20 -22.70
CA SER A 275 21.67 1.06 -22.78
C SER A 275 21.97 1.81 -24.08
N THR A 276 20.96 2.43 -24.67
CA THR A 276 21.14 3.27 -25.86
C THR A 276 21.79 4.61 -25.50
N SER A 277 22.29 5.34 -26.51
CA SER A 277 22.80 6.70 -26.32
C SER A 277 21.70 7.77 -26.18
N LEU A 278 20.41 7.38 -26.26
CA LEU A 278 19.29 8.30 -26.42
C LEU A 278 19.26 9.40 -25.34
N VAL A 279 19.45 9.03 -24.07
CA VAL A 279 19.39 10.00 -22.96
C VAL A 279 20.45 11.08 -23.14
N HIS A 280 21.69 10.68 -23.40
CA HIS A 280 22.79 11.62 -23.63
C HIS A 280 22.59 12.46 -24.90
N ASP A 281 22.14 11.85 -26.00
CA ASP A 281 21.94 12.55 -27.27
C ASP A 281 20.81 13.59 -27.16
N ALA A 282 19.73 13.26 -26.46
CA ALA A 282 18.61 14.17 -26.19
C ALA A 282 19.02 15.30 -25.26
N GLN A 283 19.70 15.01 -24.15
CA GLN A 283 20.20 16.03 -23.24
C GLN A 283 21.20 16.97 -23.93
N LYS A 284 22.07 16.45 -24.79
CA LYS A 284 22.99 17.26 -25.62
C LYS A 284 22.25 18.16 -26.60
N ALA A 285 21.10 17.71 -27.12
CA ALA A 285 20.19 18.52 -27.92
C ALA A 285 19.33 19.50 -27.06
N GLY A 286 19.47 19.47 -25.73
CA GLY A 286 18.71 20.29 -24.79
C GLY A 286 17.26 19.83 -24.60
N LEU A 287 16.97 18.54 -24.80
CA LEU A 287 15.67 17.93 -24.57
C LEU A 287 15.65 17.20 -23.22
N GLU A 288 14.65 17.47 -22.40
CA GLU A 288 14.34 16.63 -21.23
C GLU A 288 13.86 15.25 -21.71
N VAL A 289 14.22 14.18 -21.01
CA VAL A 289 13.86 12.81 -21.33
C VAL A 289 12.99 12.23 -20.23
N PHE A 290 11.72 12.00 -20.55
CA PHE A 290 10.78 11.30 -19.69
C PHE A 290 10.58 9.89 -20.21
N VAL A 291 10.36 8.92 -19.32
CA VAL A 291 10.19 7.52 -19.69
C VAL A 291 8.86 6.97 -19.18
N SER A 292 8.10 6.31 -20.04
CA SER A 292 6.80 5.70 -19.73
C SER A 292 6.84 4.19 -19.66
N GLY A 293 5.88 3.60 -18.95
CA GLY A 293 5.64 2.16 -18.90
C GLY A 293 6.07 1.51 -17.58
N PHE A 294 6.28 2.31 -16.54
CA PHE A 294 6.58 1.77 -15.21
C PHE A 294 5.30 1.35 -14.50
N ALA A 295 5.25 0.08 -14.12
CA ALA A 295 4.19 -0.50 -13.33
C ALA A 295 4.73 -1.70 -12.56
N ASN A 296 4.36 -1.83 -11.29
CA ASN A 296 4.87 -2.90 -10.43
C ASN A 296 4.21 -4.26 -10.70
N ASN A 297 3.16 -4.27 -11.53
CA ASN A 297 2.31 -5.43 -11.80
C ASN A 297 2.37 -5.88 -13.28
N VAL A 298 3.38 -5.42 -14.02
CA VAL A 298 3.65 -5.77 -15.42
C VAL A 298 5.03 -6.41 -15.48
N ASP A 299 5.26 -7.26 -16.47
CA ASP A 299 6.58 -7.86 -16.71
C ASP A 299 7.65 -6.77 -16.84
N ILE A 300 8.58 -6.77 -15.90
CA ILE A 300 9.83 -5.99 -15.95
C ILE A 300 10.96 -6.91 -16.42
N ALA A 301 12.08 -6.33 -16.85
CA ALA A 301 13.22 -7.13 -17.31
C ALA A 301 13.67 -8.12 -16.24
N HIS A 302 14.04 -9.34 -16.65
CA HIS A 302 14.49 -10.38 -15.72
C HIS A 302 15.72 -9.95 -14.90
N ASP A 303 16.56 -9.05 -15.44
CA ASP A 303 17.71 -8.46 -14.75
C ASP A 303 17.36 -7.70 -13.47
N TYR A 304 16.11 -7.28 -13.30
CA TYR A 304 15.65 -6.61 -12.08
C TYR A 304 15.05 -7.58 -11.06
N SER A 305 14.94 -8.87 -11.38
CA SER A 305 14.48 -9.89 -10.43
C SER A 305 13.14 -9.56 -9.79
N TYR A 306 12.22 -9.00 -10.60
CA TYR A 306 10.91 -8.50 -10.20
C TYR A 306 10.93 -7.38 -9.14
N ASP A 307 12.08 -6.76 -8.87
CA ASP A 307 12.18 -5.57 -8.04
C ASP A 307 11.91 -4.30 -8.88
N PRO A 308 10.75 -3.64 -8.71
CA PRO A 308 10.46 -2.43 -9.44
C PRO A 308 11.38 -1.27 -9.04
N VAL A 309 11.90 -1.22 -7.80
CA VAL A 309 12.81 -0.15 -7.36
C VAL A 309 14.11 -0.21 -8.17
N SER A 310 14.68 -1.40 -8.33
CA SER A 310 15.84 -1.62 -9.20
C SER A 310 15.57 -1.19 -10.65
N GLU A 311 14.36 -1.43 -11.17
CA GLU A 311 13.95 -0.91 -12.47
C GLU A 311 13.97 0.63 -12.48
N TYR A 312 13.32 1.33 -11.55
CA TYR A 312 13.33 2.81 -11.55
C TYR A 312 14.76 3.37 -11.44
N LEU A 313 15.58 2.81 -10.55
CA LEU A 313 16.97 3.22 -10.36
C LEU A 313 17.82 3.04 -11.62
N SER A 314 17.54 2.04 -12.46
CA SER A 314 18.29 1.83 -13.70
C SER A 314 18.09 2.96 -14.73
N PHE A 315 17.00 3.72 -14.64
CA PHE A 315 16.75 4.90 -15.47
C PHE A 315 17.12 6.21 -14.75
N MET A 316 17.02 6.25 -13.43
CA MET A 316 17.22 7.46 -12.63
C MET A 316 18.65 7.64 -12.13
N ASP A 317 19.31 6.57 -11.68
CA ASP A 317 20.59 6.62 -10.99
C ASP A 317 21.49 5.39 -11.24
N ASN A 318 21.67 5.04 -12.51
CA ASN A 318 22.55 3.93 -12.89
C ASN A 318 24.05 4.30 -12.93
N GLY A 319 24.40 5.53 -12.52
CA GLY A 319 25.75 6.08 -12.56
C GLY A 319 26.26 6.49 -13.95
N ASN A 320 25.55 6.20 -15.05
CA ASN A 320 25.89 6.63 -16.41
C ASN A 320 25.09 7.88 -16.82
N PHE A 321 23.76 7.85 -16.68
CA PHE A 321 22.82 8.94 -16.98
C PHE A 321 21.68 8.97 -15.96
N SER A 322 20.86 10.03 -16.01
CA SER A 322 19.58 10.11 -15.31
C SER A 322 18.52 10.66 -16.27
N VAL A 323 17.39 9.98 -16.39
CA VAL A 323 16.22 10.54 -17.09
C VAL A 323 15.60 11.67 -16.27
N ASP A 324 14.96 12.64 -16.93
CA ASP A 324 14.36 13.82 -16.28
C ASP A 324 13.04 13.52 -15.57
N GLY A 325 12.44 12.35 -15.82
CA GLY A 325 11.33 11.84 -15.03
C GLY A 325 10.75 10.53 -15.55
N VAL A 326 9.88 9.92 -14.74
CA VAL A 326 9.21 8.66 -15.07
C VAL A 326 7.69 8.81 -14.95
N LEU A 327 6.98 8.26 -15.93
CA LEU A 327 5.53 8.11 -15.92
C LEU A 327 5.19 6.72 -15.41
N SER A 328 4.55 6.68 -14.24
CA SER A 328 4.33 5.46 -13.46
C SER A 328 2.88 5.31 -13.03
N ASP A 329 2.40 4.06 -13.05
CA ASP A 329 1.12 3.66 -12.48
C ASP A 329 1.19 3.49 -10.94
N PHE A 330 2.41 3.41 -10.38
CA PHE A 330 2.74 3.23 -8.95
C PHE A 330 3.70 4.33 -8.50
N PRO A 331 3.24 5.59 -8.40
CA PRO A 331 4.13 6.73 -8.16
C PRO A 331 4.84 6.68 -6.79
N ILE A 332 4.33 5.91 -5.83
CA ILE A 332 5.02 5.63 -4.56
C ILE A 332 6.38 4.93 -4.76
N THR A 333 6.49 4.02 -5.72
CA THR A 333 7.74 3.28 -5.96
C THR A 333 8.78 4.15 -6.64
N ALA A 334 8.35 4.98 -7.60
CA ALA A 334 9.20 6.02 -8.18
C ALA A 334 9.68 7.00 -7.09
N SER A 335 8.80 7.39 -6.17
CA SER A 335 9.10 8.29 -5.06
C SER A 335 10.14 7.70 -4.11
N ALA A 336 9.93 6.46 -3.67
CA ALA A 336 10.88 5.74 -2.81
C ALA A 336 12.25 5.57 -3.49
N SER A 337 12.28 5.31 -4.80
CA SER A 337 13.51 5.18 -5.57
C SER A 337 14.36 6.46 -5.52
N ILE A 338 13.71 7.63 -5.58
CA ILE A 338 14.37 8.93 -5.50
C ILE A 338 14.80 9.24 -4.06
N GLU A 339 13.89 9.17 -3.09
CA GLU A 339 14.16 9.67 -1.73
C GLU A 339 15.00 8.71 -0.88
N CYS A 340 14.77 7.40 -1.02
CA CYS A 340 15.36 6.39 -0.14
C CYS A 340 16.56 5.66 -0.76
N PHE A 341 16.54 5.40 -2.07
CA PHE A 341 17.47 4.45 -2.70
C PHE A 341 18.48 5.06 -3.68
N SER A 342 18.35 6.34 -4.02
CA SER A 342 19.30 7.02 -4.91
C SER A 342 20.55 7.54 -4.18
N HIS A 343 21.62 7.74 -4.94
CA HIS A 343 22.94 8.22 -4.51
C HIS A 343 23.56 7.37 -3.39
N LEU A 344 23.18 6.10 -3.30
CA LEU A 344 23.85 5.11 -2.47
C LEU A 344 25.17 4.74 -3.18
N GLY A 345 26.30 5.25 -2.68
CA GLY A 345 27.59 5.02 -3.31
C GLY A 345 27.88 3.51 -3.46
N ARG A 346 28.30 3.07 -4.67
CA ARG A 346 28.75 1.68 -4.93
C ARG A 346 29.91 1.24 -4.03
N ASN A 347 30.61 2.21 -3.43
CA ASN A 347 31.66 2.04 -2.43
C ASN A 347 31.20 2.56 -1.07
N ALA A 348 29.98 2.23 -0.63
CA ALA A 348 29.64 2.39 0.78
C ALA A 348 30.65 1.54 1.58
N ILE A 349 31.68 2.20 2.09
CA ILE A 349 32.66 1.55 2.98
C ILE A 349 31.83 1.02 4.15
N LYS A 350 31.82 -0.31 4.33
CA LYS A 350 31.33 -0.96 5.56
C LYS A 350 31.93 -0.15 6.71
N GLN A 351 31.13 0.67 7.41
CA GLN A 351 31.62 1.45 8.53
C GLN A 351 31.95 0.46 9.65
N GLY A 352 33.16 -0.09 9.64
CA GLY A 352 33.78 -0.79 10.77
C GLY A 352 33.02 -1.98 11.37
N ILE A 353 31.96 -2.49 10.73
CA ILE A 353 31.18 -3.63 11.19
C ILE A 353 31.32 -4.73 10.13
N ASP A 354 31.91 -5.86 10.53
CA ASP A 354 31.86 -7.10 9.75
C ASP A 354 30.40 -7.59 9.73
N PHE A 355 29.64 -7.12 8.74
CA PHE A 355 28.30 -7.62 8.47
C PHE A 355 28.41 -8.85 7.55
N LEU A 356 27.84 -9.96 8.01
CA LEU A 356 27.72 -11.23 7.31
C LEU A 356 26.54 -11.16 6.33
N VAL A 357 26.80 -11.27 5.02
CA VAL A 357 25.79 -11.28 3.97
C VAL A 357 25.32 -12.72 3.76
N ILE A 358 24.12 -13.06 4.23
CA ILE A 358 23.54 -14.38 4.02
C ILE A 358 22.55 -14.30 2.86
N SER A 359 22.78 -15.04 1.77
CA SER A 359 21.84 -15.12 0.65
C SER A 359 20.84 -16.25 0.86
N LYS A 360 19.55 -15.93 0.77
CA LYS A 360 18.44 -16.88 0.91
C LYS A 360 18.30 -17.76 -0.34
N ASN A 361 18.54 -19.07 -0.25
CA ASN A 361 18.45 -20.03 -1.36
C ASN A 361 19.37 -19.71 -2.56
N GLY A 362 20.50 -19.05 -2.31
CA GLY A 362 21.36 -18.45 -3.34
C GLY A 362 20.85 -17.09 -3.79
N ALA A 363 21.16 -16.67 -5.02
CA ALA A 363 20.54 -15.51 -5.67
C ALA A 363 19.14 -15.91 -6.16
N SER A 364 18.26 -16.28 -5.22
CA SER A 364 16.94 -16.83 -5.54
C SER A 364 15.99 -15.82 -6.17
N GLY A 365 16.38 -14.54 -6.23
CA GLY A 365 15.71 -13.54 -7.06
C GLY A 365 16.06 -13.66 -8.54
N ASP A 366 17.24 -14.18 -8.87
CA ASP A 366 17.80 -14.20 -10.23
C ASP A 366 17.65 -15.58 -10.89
N TYR A 367 17.71 -16.64 -10.09
CA TYR A 367 17.61 -18.03 -10.51
C TYR A 367 16.67 -18.81 -9.60
N PRO A 368 16.10 -19.95 -10.05
CA PRO A 368 15.35 -20.82 -9.16
C PRO A 368 16.18 -21.13 -7.91
N GLY A 369 15.62 -20.80 -6.75
CA GLY A 369 16.30 -21.01 -5.47
C GLY A 369 16.75 -22.45 -5.30
N CYS A 370 17.82 -22.63 -4.54
CA CYS A 370 18.42 -23.94 -4.29
C CYS A 370 19.00 -24.64 -5.53
N THR A 371 19.42 -23.88 -6.53
CA THR A 371 20.12 -24.38 -7.73
C THR A 371 21.56 -23.90 -7.80
N ASP A 372 22.42 -24.63 -8.50
CA ASP A 372 23.82 -24.26 -8.70
C ASP A 372 23.98 -22.84 -9.28
N LEU A 373 23.09 -22.44 -10.19
CA LEU A 373 23.08 -21.09 -10.77
C LEU A 373 22.77 -20.00 -9.73
N ALA A 374 21.82 -20.25 -8.83
CA ALA A 374 21.50 -19.34 -7.73
C ALA A 374 22.69 -19.21 -6.77
N TYR A 375 23.33 -20.33 -6.42
CA TYR A 375 24.48 -20.35 -5.51
C TYR A 375 25.70 -19.63 -6.10
N ASP A 376 26.03 -19.92 -7.36
CA ASP A 376 27.16 -19.30 -8.05
C ASP A 376 27.00 -17.77 -8.15
N LYS A 377 25.77 -17.31 -8.36
CA LYS A 377 25.45 -15.88 -8.46
C LYS A 377 25.47 -15.19 -7.10
N ALA A 378 24.93 -15.80 -6.04
CA ALA A 378 25.03 -15.27 -4.68
C ALA A 378 26.48 -15.08 -4.23
N ILE A 379 27.35 -16.06 -4.50
CA ILE A 379 28.79 -15.96 -4.23
C ILE A 379 29.38 -14.78 -4.99
N LYS A 380 29.02 -14.62 -6.26
CA LYS A 380 29.52 -13.54 -7.11
C LYS A 380 29.07 -12.15 -6.64
N ASP A 381 27.87 -12.05 -6.06
CA ASP A 381 27.29 -10.81 -5.55
C ASP A 381 27.74 -10.48 -4.12
N GLY A 382 28.63 -11.31 -3.55
CA GLY A 382 29.27 -11.04 -2.27
C GLY A 382 28.53 -11.61 -1.07
N ALA A 383 27.72 -12.66 -1.26
CA ALA A 383 27.19 -13.43 -0.14
C ALA A 383 28.32 -14.19 0.58
N ASP A 384 28.37 -14.04 1.90
CA ASP A 384 29.29 -14.73 2.80
C ASP A 384 28.75 -16.13 3.19
N VAL A 385 27.43 -16.31 3.22
CA VAL A 385 26.75 -17.58 3.54
C VAL A 385 25.56 -17.78 2.58
N ILE A 386 25.30 -19.02 2.16
CA ILE A 386 24.13 -19.39 1.37
C ILE A 386 23.19 -20.21 2.27
N ASP A 387 22.00 -19.69 2.51
CA ASP A 387 20.89 -20.39 3.17
C ASP A 387 20.17 -21.32 2.19
N CYS A 388 19.61 -22.42 2.70
CA CYS A 388 18.94 -23.49 1.94
C CYS A 388 17.69 -23.96 2.70
N SER A 389 16.52 -23.63 2.18
CA SER A 389 15.23 -24.13 2.68
C SER A 389 14.65 -25.14 1.69
N VAL A 390 14.41 -26.38 2.14
CA VAL A 390 13.61 -27.35 1.38
C VAL A 390 12.51 -27.95 2.26
N GLN A 391 11.30 -28.03 1.67
CA GLN A 391 10.22 -29.05 1.80
C GLN A 391 8.85 -28.62 2.36
N MET A 392 7.80 -29.25 1.81
CA MET A 392 6.35 -29.13 2.07
C MET A 392 5.80 -30.20 3.05
N SER A 393 4.60 -29.98 3.63
CA SER A 393 3.68 -31.04 4.15
C SER A 393 2.22 -30.49 4.29
N SER A 394 1.22 -31.30 4.66
CA SER A 394 0.33 -32.09 3.80
C SER A 394 -1.15 -32.01 4.24
N ASP A 395 -1.54 -31.03 5.06
CA ASP A 395 -2.65 -31.22 6.00
C ASP A 395 -3.72 -30.10 5.92
N GLY A 396 -4.36 -30.01 4.76
CA GLY A 396 -5.82 -29.80 4.69
C GLY A 396 -6.40 -28.38 4.71
N ASP A 397 -5.99 -27.47 5.60
CA ASP A 397 -6.60 -26.13 5.71
C ASP A 397 -5.55 -25.04 6.00
N ALA A 398 -5.67 -23.88 5.35
CA ALA A 398 -4.72 -22.78 5.52
C ALA A 398 -4.90 -22.08 6.89
N PRO A 399 -3.81 -21.65 7.56
CA PRO A 399 -3.90 -20.84 8.77
C PRO A 399 -4.71 -19.55 8.55
N ARG A 400 -5.50 -19.14 9.55
CA ARG A 400 -6.32 -17.91 9.43
C ARG A 400 -5.46 -16.65 9.52
N VAL A 401 -5.81 -15.64 8.71
CA VAL A 401 -5.28 -14.28 8.86
C VAL A 401 -6.21 -13.48 9.77
N ILE A 402 -5.66 -12.94 10.85
CA ILE A 402 -6.38 -12.06 11.77
C ILE A 402 -5.74 -10.67 11.69
N SER A 403 -6.53 -9.67 11.29
CA SER A 403 -6.10 -8.29 11.09
C SER A 403 -6.26 -7.47 12.37
N ARG A 404 -5.14 -7.14 13.03
CA ARG A 404 -5.13 -6.38 14.29
C ARG A 404 -5.55 -4.93 14.04
N GLY A 405 -6.79 -4.61 14.41
CA GLY A 405 -7.33 -3.26 14.18
C GLY A 405 -7.47 -2.92 12.70
N GLY A 406 -7.54 -3.93 11.81
CA GLY A 406 -7.47 -3.77 10.36
C GLY A 406 -6.03 -3.72 9.84
N PHE A 407 -5.74 -2.83 8.90
CA PHE A 407 -4.37 -2.55 8.42
C PHE A 407 -3.74 -1.45 9.29
N SER A 408 -3.51 -1.76 10.57
CA SER A 408 -2.98 -0.81 11.56
C SER A 408 -1.52 -0.43 11.35
N GLY A 409 -0.81 -1.13 10.45
CA GLY A 409 0.51 -0.72 9.96
C GLY A 409 0.51 0.56 9.12
N LEU A 410 -0.65 0.95 8.57
CA LEU A 410 -0.79 2.12 7.68
C LEU A 410 -1.82 3.14 8.21
N PHE A 411 -2.98 2.65 8.67
CA PHE A 411 -4.08 3.49 9.16
C PHE A 411 -4.14 3.50 10.69
N PRO A 412 -4.81 4.48 11.32
CA PRO A 412 -5.13 4.41 12.74
C PRO A 412 -5.87 3.13 13.08
N ASP A 413 -5.38 2.42 14.10
CA ASP A 413 -5.92 1.13 14.56
C ASP A 413 -7.43 1.24 14.83
N SER A 414 -8.18 0.25 14.36
CA SER A 414 -9.62 0.12 14.55
C SER A 414 -10.46 1.21 13.86
N SER A 415 -9.85 2.02 12.99
CA SER A 415 -10.60 2.88 12.07
C SER A 415 -11.36 2.05 11.03
N ILE A 416 -12.51 2.56 10.58
CA ILE A 416 -13.31 1.86 9.56
C ILE A 416 -12.51 1.66 8.26
N ASP A 417 -11.66 2.61 7.90
CA ASP A 417 -10.76 2.53 6.75
C ASP A 417 -9.69 1.46 6.94
N ALA A 418 -9.10 1.32 8.12
CA ALA A 418 -8.15 0.26 8.41
C ALA A 418 -8.79 -1.12 8.21
N TYR A 419 -10.00 -1.31 8.74
CA TYR A 419 -10.74 -2.57 8.59
C TYR A 419 -11.16 -2.83 7.15
N ASN A 420 -11.72 -1.82 6.47
CA ASN A 420 -12.14 -1.94 5.08
C ASN A 420 -10.93 -2.25 4.18
N PHE A 421 -9.81 -1.56 4.38
CA PHE A 421 -8.58 -1.81 3.64
C PHE A 421 -8.03 -3.22 3.90
N ALA A 422 -8.10 -3.74 5.13
CA ALA A 422 -7.74 -5.13 5.41
C ALA A 422 -8.64 -6.11 4.64
N MET A 423 -9.97 -5.95 4.68
CA MET A 423 -10.90 -6.78 3.89
C MET A 423 -10.66 -6.67 2.38
N LEU A 424 -10.28 -5.48 1.90
CA LEU A 424 -9.99 -5.20 0.50
C LEU A 424 -8.59 -5.64 0.06
N THR A 425 -7.68 -6.03 0.94
CA THR A 425 -6.29 -6.36 0.55
C THR A 425 -5.83 -7.73 1.01
N SER A 426 -6.54 -8.36 1.94
CA SER A 426 -6.21 -9.69 2.47
C SER A 426 -6.99 -10.83 1.80
N VAL A 427 -6.76 -12.05 2.28
CA VAL A 427 -7.57 -13.25 1.96
C VAL A 427 -9.05 -13.03 2.27
N GLU A 428 -9.93 -13.72 1.54
CA GLU A 428 -11.38 -13.51 1.61
C GLU A 428 -11.98 -13.73 3.01
N ASP A 429 -11.42 -14.65 3.78
CA ASP A 429 -11.86 -15.03 5.13
C ASP A 429 -11.08 -14.35 6.25
N VAL A 430 -10.43 -13.21 5.97
CA VAL A 430 -9.71 -12.42 6.98
C VAL A 430 -10.62 -12.10 8.18
N VAL A 431 -10.11 -12.37 9.38
CA VAL A 431 -10.82 -12.11 10.63
C VAL A 431 -10.46 -10.70 11.12
N LEU A 432 -11.46 -9.88 11.43
CA LEU A 432 -11.24 -8.55 11.99
C LEU A 432 -11.08 -8.62 13.51
N TRP A 433 -9.96 -8.11 14.01
CA TRP A 433 -9.70 -8.01 15.45
C TRP A 433 -10.12 -6.66 16.01
N CYS A 434 -10.85 -6.69 17.12
CA CYS A 434 -11.30 -5.54 17.86
C CYS A 434 -10.92 -5.69 19.33
N ASP A 435 -10.07 -4.79 19.82
CA ASP A 435 -9.83 -4.62 21.25
C ASP A 435 -11.07 -3.94 21.88
N LEU A 436 -11.86 -4.73 22.60
CA LEU A 436 -13.18 -4.30 23.08
C LEU A 436 -13.04 -3.44 24.34
N GLN A 437 -13.63 -2.26 24.30
CA GLN A 437 -13.82 -1.39 25.45
C GLN A 437 -15.27 -0.97 25.65
N LEU A 438 -15.63 -0.64 26.90
CA LEU A 438 -16.97 -0.14 27.23
C LEU A 438 -16.92 1.34 27.61
N THR A 439 -17.77 2.12 26.96
CA THR A 439 -18.06 3.51 27.32
C THR A 439 -18.86 3.60 28.62
N LYS A 440 -18.99 4.81 29.19
CA LYS A 440 -19.77 5.09 30.41
C LYS A 440 -21.21 4.57 30.35
N ASP A 441 -21.83 4.63 29.18
CA ASP A 441 -23.20 4.18 28.90
C ASP A 441 -23.27 2.72 28.44
N GLY A 442 -22.16 1.98 28.51
CA GLY A 442 -22.09 0.54 28.23
C GLY A 442 -22.07 0.19 26.75
N ALA A 443 -21.87 1.15 25.84
CA ALA A 443 -21.65 0.86 24.43
C ALA A 443 -20.23 0.31 24.21
N GLY A 444 -20.12 -0.75 23.40
CA GLY A 444 -18.86 -1.41 23.07
C GLY A 444 -18.19 -0.82 21.84
N ILE A 445 -16.94 -0.41 21.99
CA ILE A 445 -16.12 0.22 20.95
C ILE A 445 -14.86 -0.61 20.69
N CYS A 446 -14.32 -0.49 19.47
CA CYS A 446 -13.02 -1.04 19.11
C CYS A 446 -11.94 0.01 19.34
N PHE A 447 -11.06 -0.24 20.30
CA PHE A 447 -10.00 0.70 20.67
C PHE A 447 -8.81 -0.04 21.34
N PRO A 448 -7.57 0.13 20.84
CA PRO A 448 -6.44 -0.74 21.17
C PRO A 448 -5.93 -0.61 22.62
N ASP A 449 -6.06 0.55 23.24
CA ASP A 449 -5.43 0.85 24.55
C ASP A 449 -6.42 1.35 25.60
N LEU A 450 -6.26 0.92 26.85
CA LEU A 450 -7.15 1.28 27.96
C LEU A 450 -7.35 2.80 28.12
N THR A 451 -6.32 3.60 27.84
CA THR A 451 -6.41 5.06 27.83
C THR A 451 -6.55 5.59 26.41
N LEU A 452 -7.53 6.47 26.20
CA LEU A 452 -7.85 7.04 24.90
C LEU A 452 -6.73 7.89 24.29
N SER A 453 -5.79 8.41 25.08
CA SER A 453 -4.73 9.30 24.60
C SER A 453 -3.71 8.62 23.70
N ASN A 454 -3.54 7.30 23.79
CA ASN A 454 -2.49 6.64 23.02
C ASN A 454 -2.83 6.55 21.52
N ALA A 455 -4.12 6.40 21.17
CA ALA A 455 -4.57 6.22 19.80
C ALA A 455 -5.69 7.19 19.39
N SER A 456 -5.84 8.32 20.08
CA SER A 456 -6.80 9.37 19.69
C SER A 456 -6.36 10.78 20.09
N ASN A 457 -7.01 11.77 19.50
CA ASN A 457 -6.81 13.18 19.81
C ASN A 457 -7.55 13.66 21.09
N ILE A 458 -7.96 12.75 21.98
CA ILE A 458 -8.79 13.04 23.17
C ILE A 458 -8.23 14.17 24.04
N GLU A 459 -6.90 14.30 24.12
CA GLU A 459 -6.23 15.32 24.92
C GLU A 459 -6.53 16.74 24.44
N PHE A 460 -6.69 16.91 23.13
CA PHE A 460 -7.05 18.20 22.52
C PHE A 460 -8.55 18.51 22.69
N VAL A 461 -9.40 17.47 22.65
CA VAL A 461 -10.85 17.62 22.77
C VAL A 461 -11.25 17.86 24.23
N TYR A 462 -10.63 17.16 25.18
CA TYR A 462 -10.91 17.22 26.61
C TYR A 462 -9.63 17.42 27.44
N PRO A 463 -8.96 18.59 27.38
CA PRO A 463 -7.65 18.81 28.02
C PRO A 463 -7.63 18.71 29.55
N ARG A 464 -8.80 18.68 30.20
CA ARG A 464 -8.95 18.50 31.66
C ARG A 464 -9.77 17.26 32.01
N GLY A 465 -9.88 16.31 31.09
CA GLY A 465 -10.68 15.09 31.22
C GLY A 465 -9.94 13.89 31.80
N GLN A 466 -8.70 14.04 32.25
CA GLN A 466 -7.94 12.95 32.85
C GLN A 466 -8.50 12.59 34.23
N ASN A 467 -8.56 11.29 34.50
CA ASN A 467 -8.78 10.74 35.83
C ASN A 467 -7.65 9.79 36.20
N SER A 468 -7.59 9.41 37.48
CA SER A 468 -6.70 8.36 37.95
C SER A 468 -7.51 7.25 38.57
N TYR A 469 -7.30 6.04 38.08
CA TYR A 469 -7.97 4.83 38.57
C TYR A 469 -6.96 3.74 38.89
N LEU A 470 -7.37 2.80 39.75
CA LEU A 470 -6.58 1.60 40.03
C LEU A 470 -6.88 0.52 38.98
N VAL A 471 -5.95 0.34 38.05
CA VAL A 471 -6.01 -0.72 37.04
C VAL A 471 -5.13 -1.86 37.53
N ASN A 472 -5.74 -3.01 37.85
CA ASN A 472 -5.04 -4.16 38.43
C ASN A 472 -4.20 -3.80 39.68
N GLY A 473 -4.68 -2.84 40.48
CA GLY A 473 -4.00 -2.37 41.69
C GLY A 473 -2.93 -1.30 41.47
N ILE A 474 -2.66 -0.91 40.23
CA ILE A 474 -1.70 0.15 39.88
C ILE A 474 -2.46 1.45 39.60
N PRO A 475 -2.10 2.60 40.23
CA PRO A 475 -2.64 3.90 39.85
C PRO A 475 -2.24 4.26 38.42
N THR A 476 -3.23 4.32 37.53
CA THR A 476 -3.06 4.70 36.13
C THR A 476 -3.80 6.01 35.88
N MET A 477 -3.11 6.99 35.30
CA MET A 477 -3.67 8.29 34.94
C MET A 477 -3.92 8.36 33.44
N GLY A 478 -5.05 8.92 33.02
CA GLY A 478 -5.37 9.08 31.60
C GLY A 478 -6.84 9.38 31.35
N TRP A 479 -7.25 9.36 30.09
CA TRP A 479 -8.64 9.44 29.66
C TRP A 479 -9.19 8.04 29.47
N PHE A 480 -10.15 7.63 30.30
CA PHE A 480 -10.70 6.29 30.24
C PHE A 480 -12.06 6.30 29.54
N THR A 481 -12.34 5.27 28.76
CA THR A 481 -13.63 5.11 28.05
C THR A 481 -14.83 5.16 28.99
N ILE A 482 -14.68 4.70 30.23
CA ILE A 482 -15.72 4.72 31.27
C ILE A 482 -16.13 6.14 31.73
N ASP A 483 -15.35 7.16 31.42
CA ASP A 483 -15.63 8.55 31.80
C ASP A 483 -16.52 9.26 30.77
N PHE A 484 -16.60 8.72 29.55
CA PHE A 484 -17.26 9.33 28.40
C PHE A 484 -18.40 8.43 27.91
N SER A 485 -19.56 9.03 27.61
CA SER A 485 -20.58 8.31 26.84
C SER A 485 -20.15 8.20 25.38
N LEU A 486 -20.70 7.25 24.64
CA LEU A 486 -20.44 7.13 23.19
C LEU A 486 -20.68 8.45 22.45
N ARG A 487 -21.75 9.17 22.81
CA ARG A 487 -22.07 10.49 22.23
C ARG A 487 -21.02 11.56 22.54
N ALA A 488 -20.36 11.49 23.69
CA ALA A 488 -19.29 12.43 24.04
C ALA A 488 -18.01 12.18 23.23
N LEU A 489 -17.83 10.96 22.71
CA LEU A 489 -16.68 10.57 21.90
C LEU A 489 -16.84 10.88 20.40
N THR A 490 -17.99 11.40 19.94
CA THR A 490 -18.23 11.66 18.51
C THR A 490 -17.25 12.65 17.87
N ASN A 491 -16.71 13.59 18.65
CA ASN A 491 -15.72 14.57 18.17
C ASN A 491 -14.27 14.14 18.40
N VAL A 492 -14.07 12.92 18.92
CA VAL A 492 -12.74 12.36 19.17
C VAL A 492 -12.37 11.54 17.94
N SER A 493 -11.19 11.84 17.40
CA SER A 493 -10.68 11.17 16.21
C SER A 493 -9.52 10.26 16.57
N LEU A 494 -9.50 9.08 15.96
CA LEU A 494 -8.38 8.15 15.99
C LEU A 494 -7.16 8.78 15.31
N ILE A 495 -5.99 8.49 15.87
CA ILE A 495 -4.67 8.84 15.34
C ILE A 495 -3.76 7.62 15.50
N ARG A 496 -2.56 7.63 14.91
CA ARG A 496 -1.57 6.56 15.07
C ARG A 496 -1.29 6.29 16.55
N GLY A 497 -1.37 5.00 16.94
CA GLY A 497 -1.01 4.55 18.29
C GLY A 497 0.48 4.33 18.50
N ILE A 498 1.23 4.18 17.39
CA ILE A 498 2.66 3.90 17.38
C ILE A 498 3.36 5.06 16.70
N LEU A 499 4.20 5.79 17.44
CA LEU A 499 4.83 7.03 16.96
C LEU A 499 5.81 6.82 15.81
N SER A 500 6.38 5.61 15.65
CA SER A 500 7.23 5.27 14.51
C SER A 500 6.45 5.05 13.21
N ARG A 501 5.12 4.85 13.28
CA ARG A 501 4.26 4.72 12.09
C ARG A 501 3.92 6.09 11.50
N SER A 502 3.53 6.10 10.24
CA SER A 502 3.19 7.32 9.51
C SER A 502 2.00 8.06 10.17
N ASP A 503 2.08 9.38 10.35
CA ASP A 503 0.96 10.27 10.72
C ASP A 503 0.14 10.68 9.51
N ARG A 504 0.43 10.16 8.32
CA ARG A 504 -0.19 10.69 7.10
C ARG A 504 -1.71 10.51 7.08
N PHE A 505 -2.22 9.57 7.86
CA PHE A 505 -3.64 9.32 8.05
C PHE A 505 -4.19 9.94 9.35
N ASP A 506 -3.36 10.60 10.16
CA ASP A 506 -3.82 11.37 11.30
C ASP A 506 -4.59 12.62 10.82
N GLY A 507 -5.61 13.03 11.57
CA GLY A 507 -6.36 14.25 11.26
C GLY A 507 -7.41 14.13 10.15
N ASN A 508 -7.59 12.94 9.55
CA ASN A 508 -8.65 12.64 8.58
C ASN A 508 -10.05 12.47 9.20
N GLY A 509 -10.19 12.71 10.51
CA GLY A 509 -11.48 12.67 11.18
C GLY A 509 -12.03 11.27 11.47
N TYR A 510 -11.18 10.25 11.52
CA TYR A 510 -11.57 8.87 11.82
C TYR A 510 -12.28 8.76 13.17
N THR A 511 -13.57 8.44 13.17
CA THR A 511 -14.34 8.32 14.42
C THR A 511 -14.09 6.98 15.09
N ILE A 512 -14.23 6.97 16.42
CA ILE A 512 -14.19 5.72 17.19
C ILE A 512 -15.42 4.88 16.84
N SER A 513 -15.18 3.68 16.31
CA SER A 513 -16.24 2.79 15.83
C SER A 513 -16.79 1.89 16.94
N THR A 514 -18.11 1.68 16.92
CA THR A 514 -18.73 0.65 17.77
C THR A 514 -18.62 -0.73 17.12
N VAL A 515 -18.68 -1.80 17.92
CA VAL A 515 -18.73 -3.17 17.39
C VAL A 515 -19.93 -3.34 16.44
N GLN A 516 -21.06 -2.71 16.75
CA GLN A 516 -22.26 -2.70 15.91
C GLN A 516 -22.01 -2.00 14.56
N THR A 517 -21.29 -0.88 14.57
CA THR A 517 -20.91 -0.13 13.36
C THR A 517 -20.03 -0.99 12.47
N VAL A 518 -18.94 -1.56 13.02
CA VAL A 518 -18.01 -2.44 12.29
C VAL A 518 -18.79 -3.59 11.63
N ASN A 519 -19.64 -4.30 12.39
CA ASN A 519 -20.42 -5.40 11.84
C ASN A 519 -21.45 -4.96 10.78
N LYS A 520 -22.13 -3.83 10.99
CA LYS A 520 -23.19 -3.36 10.10
C LYS A 520 -22.64 -2.84 8.77
N GLU A 521 -21.57 -2.06 8.84
CA GLU A 521 -20.98 -1.37 7.68
C GLU A 521 -20.10 -2.32 6.86
N LEU A 522 -19.29 -3.14 7.53
CA LEU A 522 -18.31 -3.99 6.84
C LEU A 522 -18.80 -5.43 6.62
N LYS A 523 -19.67 -5.96 7.51
CA LYS A 523 -20.15 -7.35 7.48
C LYS A 523 -18.99 -8.36 7.31
N PRO A 524 -18.01 -8.36 8.24
CA PRO A 524 -16.84 -9.20 8.09
C PRO A 524 -17.21 -10.69 8.12
N GLN A 525 -16.43 -11.51 7.41
CA GLN A 525 -16.54 -12.97 7.42
C GLN A 525 -16.21 -13.56 8.80
N GLY A 526 -15.27 -12.92 9.52
CA GLY A 526 -14.94 -13.27 10.90
C GLY A 526 -14.74 -12.04 11.78
N LEU A 527 -15.29 -12.07 12.99
CA LEU A 527 -15.11 -11.03 14.01
C LEU A 527 -14.51 -11.62 15.30
N TRP A 528 -13.38 -11.03 15.72
CA TRP A 528 -12.66 -11.39 16.93
C TRP A 528 -12.70 -10.26 17.94
N LEU A 529 -13.30 -10.51 19.12
CA LEU A 529 -13.36 -9.54 20.20
C LEU A 529 -12.36 -9.91 21.31
N ASN A 530 -11.41 -9.02 21.59
CA ASN A 530 -10.43 -9.20 22.66
C ASN A 530 -10.79 -8.37 23.89
N VAL A 531 -11.03 -9.06 25.01
CA VAL A 531 -11.43 -8.48 26.29
C VAL A 531 -10.23 -8.38 27.22
N GLN A 532 -9.97 -7.17 27.71
CA GLN A 532 -8.95 -6.89 28.72
C GLN A 532 -9.54 -6.07 29.87
N HIS A 533 -8.97 -6.21 31.05
CA HIS A 533 -9.30 -5.44 32.25
C HIS A 533 -10.76 -5.61 32.71
N GLU A 534 -11.34 -6.80 32.64
CA GLU A 534 -12.74 -7.06 33.06
C GLU A 534 -13.00 -6.63 34.51
N ALA A 535 -12.02 -6.82 35.41
CA ALA A 535 -12.13 -6.36 36.79
C ALA A 535 -12.27 -4.83 36.91
N PHE A 536 -11.59 -4.06 36.06
CA PHE A 536 -11.68 -2.60 36.02
C PHE A 536 -13.07 -2.13 35.59
N TYR A 537 -13.67 -2.75 34.55
CA TYR A 537 -15.03 -2.41 34.12
C TYR A 537 -16.07 -2.79 35.18
N ALA A 538 -15.91 -3.94 35.84
CA ALA A 538 -16.80 -4.38 36.91
C ALA A 538 -16.82 -3.42 38.11
N GLN A 539 -15.68 -2.82 38.46
CA GLN A 539 -15.60 -1.80 39.52
C GLN A 539 -16.44 -0.54 39.20
N HIS A 540 -16.68 -0.28 37.91
CA HIS A 540 -17.43 0.86 37.41
C HIS A 540 -18.83 0.48 36.94
N THR A 541 -19.39 -0.62 37.46
CA THR A 541 -20.75 -1.11 37.16
C THR A 541 -20.99 -1.51 35.70
N LEU A 542 -19.93 -1.71 34.92
CA LEU A 542 -19.97 -2.20 33.55
C LEU A 542 -19.63 -3.70 33.52
N SER A 543 -20.13 -4.42 32.49
CA SER A 543 -19.96 -5.87 32.39
C SER A 543 -19.70 -6.28 30.96
N MET A 544 -18.48 -6.74 30.65
CA MET A 544 -18.14 -7.27 29.32
C MET A 544 -18.98 -8.50 29.00
N THR A 545 -19.23 -9.35 30.00
CA THR A 545 -20.07 -10.54 29.84
C THR A 545 -21.50 -10.17 29.39
N THR A 546 -22.09 -9.13 29.99
CA THR A 546 -23.43 -8.66 29.61
C THR A 546 -23.42 -8.07 28.21
N PHE A 547 -22.41 -7.26 27.88
CA PHE A 547 -22.26 -6.71 26.54
C PHE A 547 -22.14 -7.82 25.49
N LEU A 548 -21.20 -8.75 25.64
CA LEU A 548 -20.93 -9.83 24.70
C LEU A 548 -22.17 -10.72 24.49
N THR A 549 -22.81 -11.16 25.57
CA THR A 549 -24.03 -12.00 25.47
C THR A 549 -25.21 -11.28 24.82
N THR A 550 -25.26 -9.94 24.90
CA THR A 550 -26.27 -9.14 24.22
C THR A 550 -25.90 -8.93 22.74
N ALA A 551 -24.65 -8.57 22.47
CA ALA A 551 -24.12 -8.34 21.12
C ALA A 551 -24.23 -9.59 20.24
N SER A 552 -23.89 -10.78 20.77
CA SER A 552 -23.96 -12.05 20.04
C SER A 552 -25.38 -12.47 19.64
N LYS A 553 -26.44 -11.80 20.11
CA LYS A 553 -27.81 -12.04 19.63
C LYS A 553 -28.05 -11.42 18.25
N THR A 554 -27.23 -10.44 17.86
CA THR A 554 -27.41 -9.64 16.64
C THR A 554 -26.17 -9.60 15.75
N ILE A 555 -25.01 -10.01 16.28
CA ILE A 555 -23.71 -9.97 15.64
C ILE A 555 -23.13 -11.38 15.67
N ASN A 556 -22.63 -11.87 14.54
CA ASN A 556 -21.83 -13.09 14.54
C ASN A 556 -20.46 -12.77 15.12
N ILE A 557 -20.15 -13.35 16.28
CA ILE A 557 -18.84 -13.21 16.93
C ILE A 557 -18.21 -14.59 16.90
N ASP A 558 -17.13 -14.73 16.15
CA ASP A 558 -16.46 -16.01 15.91
C ASP A 558 -15.48 -16.34 17.03
N PHE A 559 -14.79 -15.31 17.54
CA PHE A 559 -13.77 -15.48 18.56
C PHE A 559 -13.92 -14.45 19.69
N ILE A 560 -13.78 -14.94 20.92
CA ILE A 560 -13.63 -14.11 22.11
C ILE A 560 -12.33 -14.51 22.80
N SER A 561 -11.46 -13.52 23.02
CA SER A 561 -10.20 -13.74 23.71
C SER A 561 -10.08 -12.88 24.95
N SER A 562 -9.28 -13.35 25.91
CA SER A 562 -8.92 -12.57 27.09
C SER A 562 -7.65 -13.14 27.73
N PRO A 563 -6.84 -12.31 28.39
CA PRO A 563 -5.72 -12.79 29.19
C PRO A 563 -6.13 -13.14 30.63
N GLU A 564 -7.41 -13.01 31.02
CA GLU A 564 -7.90 -13.20 32.39
C GLU A 564 -8.68 -14.51 32.57
N VAL A 565 -8.20 -15.43 33.43
CA VAL A 565 -8.84 -16.73 33.69
C VAL A 565 -10.22 -16.56 34.32
N ASN A 566 -10.37 -15.59 35.22
CA ASN A 566 -11.66 -15.34 35.87
C ASN A 566 -12.73 -14.82 34.90
N PHE A 567 -12.35 -14.13 33.82
CA PHE A 567 -13.29 -13.75 32.77
C PHE A 567 -13.90 -14.99 32.12
N PHE A 568 -13.08 -15.99 31.74
CA PHE A 568 -13.58 -17.25 31.18
C PHE A 568 -14.51 -17.99 32.15
N LYS A 569 -14.21 -17.98 33.45
CA LYS A 569 -15.11 -18.56 34.47
C LYS A 569 -16.48 -17.87 34.52
N LYS A 570 -16.54 -16.54 34.36
CA LYS A 570 -17.81 -15.78 34.38
C LYS A 570 -18.65 -15.98 33.13
N ILE A 571 -18.00 -16.07 31.96
CA ILE A 571 -18.65 -16.20 30.66
C ILE A 571 -18.99 -17.65 30.30
N ALA A 572 -18.40 -18.62 30.99
CA ALA A 572 -18.68 -20.04 30.82
C ALA A 572 -20.18 -20.35 30.89
N GLY A 573 -20.66 -21.15 29.93
CA GLY A 573 -22.07 -21.58 29.85
C GLY A 573 -23.06 -20.48 29.45
N ARG A 574 -22.61 -19.26 29.14
CA ARG A 574 -23.48 -18.18 28.64
C ARG A 574 -23.77 -18.28 27.13
N PHE A 575 -23.04 -19.14 26.43
CA PHE A 575 -23.15 -19.36 24.99
C PHE A 575 -23.52 -20.82 24.69
N GLY A 576 -24.28 -21.04 23.61
CA GLY A 576 -24.68 -22.37 23.15
C GLY A 576 -23.55 -23.10 22.41
N ARG A 577 -23.84 -24.29 21.86
CA ARG A 577 -22.86 -25.11 21.11
C ARG A 577 -22.30 -24.42 19.86
N ASN A 578 -23.05 -23.50 19.27
CA ASN A 578 -22.62 -22.71 18.09
C ASN A 578 -22.20 -21.29 18.51
N GLY A 579 -21.65 -21.15 19.72
CA GLY A 579 -21.14 -19.88 20.23
C GLY A 579 -19.72 -19.59 19.75
N PRO A 580 -19.15 -18.43 20.14
CA PRO A 580 -17.78 -18.06 19.81
C PRO A 580 -16.76 -19.07 20.38
N SER A 581 -15.65 -19.24 19.66
CA SER A 581 -14.45 -19.89 20.16
C SER A 581 -13.79 -19.02 21.24
N PHE A 582 -13.40 -19.66 22.35
CA PHE A 582 -12.81 -19.00 23.51
C PHE A 582 -11.29 -19.16 23.49
N ILE A 583 -10.56 -18.08 23.28
CA ILE A 583 -9.11 -18.12 23.08
C ILE A 583 -8.40 -17.47 24.27
N PHE A 584 -7.64 -18.26 25.03
CA PHE A 584 -6.88 -17.72 26.16
C PHE A 584 -5.61 -17.02 25.65
N ARG A 585 -5.49 -15.72 25.92
CA ARG A 585 -4.36 -14.90 25.47
C ARG A 585 -3.24 -14.93 26.50
N PHE A 586 -2.07 -15.39 26.09
CA PHE A 586 -0.85 -15.27 26.87
C PHE A 586 -0.17 -13.94 26.59
N LEU A 587 0.38 -13.33 27.63
CA LEU A 587 1.28 -12.18 27.51
C LEU A 587 2.73 -12.66 27.68
N GLU A 588 3.62 -11.88 28.28
CA GLU A 588 5.00 -12.32 28.53
C GLU A 588 5.08 -13.41 29.62
N LYS A 589 6.06 -14.33 29.51
CA LYS A 589 6.13 -15.54 30.36
C LYS A 589 6.23 -15.21 31.85
N GLU A 590 6.88 -14.10 32.18
CA GLU A 590 7.16 -13.62 33.54
C GLU A 590 6.00 -12.80 34.11
N GLN A 591 5.09 -12.31 33.26
CA GLN A 591 3.94 -11.55 33.71
C GLN A 591 2.95 -12.45 34.44
N PHE A 592 2.31 -11.87 35.46
CA PHE A 592 1.31 -12.56 36.27
C PHE A 592 -0.07 -12.41 35.65
N GLU A 593 -0.79 -13.53 35.57
CA GLU A 593 -2.21 -13.48 35.29
C GLU A 593 -2.94 -12.89 36.52
N PRO A 594 -3.80 -11.86 36.35
CA PRO A 594 -4.32 -11.08 37.47
C PRO A 594 -5.15 -11.83 38.50
N THR A 595 -5.67 -13.03 38.18
CA THR A 595 -6.69 -13.71 39.00
C THR A 595 -6.27 -15.04 39.61
N THR A 596 -5.12 -15.56 39.20
CA THR A 596 -4.59 -16.86 39.63
C THR A 596 -3.27 -16.73 40.40
N ASN A 597 -2.66 -15.55 40.43
CA ASN A 597 -1.35 -15.31 41.04
C ASN A 597 -0.26 -16.26 40.50
N ARG A 598 -0.42 -16.69 39.24
CA ARG A 598 0.54 -17.52 38.50
C ARG A 598 1.06 -16.71 37.32
N THR A 599 2.30 -16.95 36.95
CA THR A 599 2.85 -16.38 35.71
C THR A 599 2.22 -17.06 34.49
N TYR A 600 2.16 -16.34 33.36
CA TYR A 600 1.68 -16.91 32.10
C TYR A 600 2.50 -18.14 31.69
N GLY A 601 3.82 -18.15 31.90
CA GLY A 601 4.67 -19.32 31.66
C GLY A 601 4.29 -20.53 32.53
N SER A 602 3.94 -20.32 33.81
CA SER A 602 3.46 -21.39 34.69
C SER A 602 2.08 -21.93 34.28
N ILE A 603 1.22 -21.08 33.73
CA ILE A 603 -0.09 -21.52 33.21
C ILE A 603 0.10 -22.34 31.94
N LEU A 604 0.98 -21.90 31.04
CA LEU A 604 1.27 -22.55 29.76
C LEU A 604 1.76 -24.00 29.95
N SER A 605 2.55 -24.26 31.00
CA SER A 605 3.06 -25.61 31.29
C SER A 605 1.97 -26.62 31.69
N ASN A 606 0.71 -26.20 31.84
CA ASN A 606 -0.43 -27.07 32.11
C ASN A 606 -1.57 -26.79 31.11
N LEU A 607 -1.40 -27.25 29.88
CA LEU A 607 -2.39 -27.06 28.79
C LEU A 607 -3.74 -27.73 29.09
N THR A 608 -3.77 -28.81 29.88
CA THR A 608 -5.02 -29.43 30.34
C THR A 608 -5.83 -28.48 31.23
N PHE A 609 -5.17 -27.68 32.07
CA PHE A 609 -5.84 -26.64 32.84
C PHE A 609 -6.49 -25.60 31.93
N VAL A 610 -5.79 -25.16 30.88
CA VAL A 610 -6.28 -24.18 29.89
C VAL A 610 -7.46 -24.73 29.10
N LYS A 611 -7.37 -26.00 28.67
CA LYS A 611 -8.43 -26.67 27.89
C LYS A 611 -9.78 -26.77 28.62
N ASN A 612 -9.79 -26.66 29.96
CA ASN A 612 -11.04 -26.66 30.72
C ASN A 612 -11.92 -25.43 30.47
N PHE A 613 -11.37 -24.33 29.94
CA PHE A 613 -12.11 -23.08 29.76
C PHE A 613 -11.86 -22.38 28.42
N ALA A 614 -10.90 -22.84 27.61
CA ALA A 614 -10.60 -22.28 26.30
C ALA A 614 -10.58 -23.37 25.21
N SER A 615 -11.01 -23.01 24.00
CA SER A 615 -10.89 -23.84 22.79
C SER A 615 -9.54 -23.65 22.09
N GLY A 616 -8.84 -22.55 22.35
CA GLY A 616 -7.49 -22.30 21.83
C GLY A 616 -6.69 -21.31 22.67
N ILE A 617 -5.48 -21.02 22.20
CA ILE A 617 -4.52 -20.11 22.84
C ILE A 617 -4.03 -19.08 21.83
N LEU A 618 -3.81 -17.85 22.27
CA LEU A 618 -3.10 -16.82 21.51
C LEU A 618 -1.80 -16.50 22.23
N VAL A 619 -0.66 -16.71 21.58
CA VAL A 619 0.67 -16.55 22.20
C VAL A 619 1.53 -15.56 21.43
N PRO A 620 2.48 -14.85 22.08
CA PRO A 620 3.52 -14.12 21.37
C PRO A 620 4.40 -15.08 20.55
N LYS A 621 4.92 -14.64 19.40
CA LYS A 621 5.80 -15.43 18.53
C LYS A 621 6.99 -16.07 19.25
N SER A 622 7.54 -15.40 20.26
CA SER A 622 8.65 -15.87 21.13
C SER A 622 8.34 -17.15 21.94
N TYR A 623 7.07 -17.53 22.08
CA TYR A 623 6.68 -18.78 22.74
C TYR A 623 6.88 -20.00 21.84
N VAL A 624 6.82 -19.81 20.53
CA VAL A 624 6.89 -20.89 19.52
C VAL A 624 8.28 -20.95 18.91
N LEU A 625 8.79 -19.80 18.45
CA LEU A 625 10.14 -19.63 17.93
C LEU A 625 10.87 -18.58 18.80
N PRO A 626 11.58 -19.01 19.85
CA PRO A 626 12.30 -18.09 20.72
C PRO A 626 13.56 -17.55 20.02
N LEU A 627 14.04 -16.39 20.48
CA LEU A 627 15.27 -15.76 19.99
C LEU A 627 16.36 -15.84 21.07
N ASP A 628 17.61 -15.88 20.63
CA ASP A 628 18.76 -15.65 21.50
C ASP A 628 18.99 -14.14 21.74
N ASP A 629 19.96 -13.81 22.60
CA ASP A 629 20.32 -12.42 22.92
C ASP A 629 20.85 -11.63 21.71
N LYS A 630 21.12 -12.29 20.58
CA LYS A 630 21.60 -11.72 19.32
C LYS A 630 20.54 -11.69 18.22
N GLN A 631 19.26 -11.93 18.55
CA GLN A 631 18.13 -11.95 17.60
C GLN A 631 18.18 -13.07 16.55
N TYR A 632 18.88 -14.18 16.83
CA TYR A 632 18.81 -15.39 16.01
C TYR A 632 17.79 -16.37 16.58
N LEU A 633 17.15 -17.15 15.71
CA LEU A 633 16.20 -18.20 16.07
C LEU A 633 16.90 -19.29 16.89
N LEU A 634 16.27 -19.63 18.02
CA LEU A 634 16.53 -20.85 18.75
C LEU A 634 15.64 -21.99 18.21
N PRO A 635 15.94 -23.26 18.54
CA PRO A 635 15.09 -24.37 18.17
C PRO A 635 13.63 -24.14 18.58
N SER A 636 12.70 -24.51 17.70
CA SER A 636 11.28 -24.38 17.96
C SER A 636 10.86 -25.14 19.23
N THR A 637 9.88 -24.58 19.94
CA THR A 637 9.31 -25.25 21.11
C THR A 637 8.30 -26.33 20.68
N SER A 638 8.00 -27.28 21.57
CA SER A 638 6.93 -28.26 21.35
C SER A 638 5.52 -27.68 21.52
N LEU A 639 5.39 -26.38 21.80
CA LEU A 639 4.14 -25.77 22.24
C LEU A 639 2.99 -26.01 21.26
N VAL A 640 3.21 -25.80 19.96
CA VAL A 640 2.15 -25.92 18.95
C VAL A 640 1.60 -27.34 18.94
N HIS A 641 2.50 -28.33 18.83
CA HIS A 641 2.15 -29.74 18.87
C HIS A 641 1.47 -30.15 20.19
N ASP A 642 1.99 -29.71 21.33
CA ASP A 642 1.45 -30.09 22.64
C ASP A 642 0.06 -29.48 22.89
N ALA A 643 -0.18 -28.25 22.42
CA ALA A 643 -1.47 -27.58 22.46
C ALA A 643 -2.49 -28.25 21.54
N GLN A 644 -2.12 -28.52 20.29
CA GLN A 644 -3.00 -29.20 19.33
C GLN A 644 -3.32 -30.63 19.78
N LYS A 645 -2.36 -31.35 20.38
CA LYS A 645 -2.59 -32.66 21.01
C LYS A 645 -3.54 -32.59 22.21
N ALA A 646 -3.54 -31.47 22.94
CA ALA A 646 -4.52 -31.18 23.98
C ALA A 646 -5.87 -30.69 23.42
N GLY A 647 -6.00 -30.59 22.09
CA GLY A 647 -7.19 -30.11 21.38
C GLY A 647 -7.37 -28.60 21.43
N LEU A 648 -6.30 -27.83 21.63
CA LEU A 648 -6.31 -26.37 21.59
C LEU A 648 -5.84 -25.87 20.22
N GLU A 649 -6.62 -24.98 19.61
CA GLU A 649 -6.14 -24.16 18.48
C GLU A 649 -5.02 -23.23 18.95
N VAL A 650 -4.04 -22.94 18.09
CA VAL A 650 -2.86 -22.13 18.40
C VAL A 650 -2.80 -20.95 17.44
N PHE A 651 -3.02 -19.76 17.99
CA PHE A 651 -2.86 -18.50 17.29
C PHE A 651 -1.60 -17.80 17.76
N VAL A 652 -0.91 -17.11 16.85
CA VAL A 652 0.35 -16.41 17.16
C VAL A 652 0.22 -14.91 16.88
N SER A 653 0.75 -14.09 17.77
CA SER A 653 0.71 -12.62 17.70
C SER A 653 2.12 -12.01 17.67
N GLY A 654 2.17 -10.72 17.32
CA GLY A 654 3.41 -9.94 17.27
C GLY A 654 4.03 -9.89 15.88
N PHE A 655 3.23 -10.12 14.83
CA PHE A 655 3.66 -9.95 13.45
C PHE A 655 3.41 -8.52 12.98
N ALA A 656 4.47 -7.86 12.56
CA ALA A 656 4.41 -6.56 11.92
C ALA A 656 5.65 -6.38 11.02
N ASN A 657 5.50 -5.64 9.93
CA ASN A 657 6.59 -5.45 8.95
C ASN A 657 7.58 -4.35 9.37
N ASP A 658 7.22 -3.57 10.39
CA ASP A 658 7.93 -2.39 10.86
C ASP A 658 8.58 -2.59 12.25
N VAL A 659 8.71 -3.85 12.68
CA VAL A 659 9.43 -4.24 13.90
C VAL A 659 10.60 -5.14 13.54
N ASP A 660 11.62 -5.18 14.40
CA ASP A 660 12.73 -6.10 14.24
C ASP A 660 12.22 -7.56 14.24
N ILE A 661 12.60 -8.31 13.22
CA ILE A 661 12.37 -9.75 13.12
C ILE A 661 13.71 -10.49 13.24
N ALA A 662 13.64 -11.81 13.47
CA ALA A 662 14.85 -12.62 13.61
C ALA A 662 15.79 -12.46 12.40
N HIS A 663 17.09 -12.42 12.65
CA HIS A 663 18.09 -12.27 11.59
C HIS A 663 18.04 -13.41 10.58
N ASP A 664 17.60 -14.60 10.98
CA ASP A 664 17.36 -15.77 10.13
C ASP A 664 16.41 -15.48 8.97
N TYR A 665 15.45 -14.58 9.15
CA TYR A 665 14.51 -14.21 8.09
C TYR A 665 15.06 -13.17 7.11
N SER A 666 16.27 -12.65 7.33
CA SER A 666 16.89 -11.63 6.46
C SER A 666 15.98 -10.42 6.20
N TYR A 667 15.22 -9.98 7.22
CA TYR A 667 14.23 -8.89 7.14
C TYR A 667 13.08 -9.12 6.15
N ASP A 668 12.85 -10.36 5.71
CA ASP A 668 11.69 -10.74 4.91
C ASP A 668 10.52 -11.15 5.83
N PRO A 669 9.49 -10.28 6.00
CA PRO A 669 8.37 -10.61 6.87
C PRO A 669 7.56 -11.80 6.34
N VAL A 670 7.49 -12.04 5.02
CA VAL A 670 6.77 -13.21 4.46
C VAL A 670 7.43 -14.51 4.92
N SER A 671 8.76 -14.54 5.02
CA SER A 671 9.50 -15.69 5.58
C SER A 671 9.20 -15.92 7.05
N GLU A 672 9.07 -14.84 7.82
CA GLU A 672 8.63 -14.95 9.20
C GLU A 672 7.26 -15.62 9.27
N TYR A 673 6.24 -15.12 8.56
CA TYR A 673 4.92 -15.76 8.55
C TYR A 673 4.96 -17.24 8.12
N LEU A 674 5.68 -17.55 7.04
CA LEU A 674 5.82 -18.92 6.54
C LEU A 674 6.39 -19.86 7.61
N SER A 675 7.35 -19.42 8.42
CA SER A 675 7.93 -20.26 9.47
C SER A 675 6.98 -20.67 10.60
N PHE A 676 5.84 -20.00 10.73
CA PHE A 676 4.76 -20.39 11.65
C PHE A 676 3.62 -21.12 10.93
N MET A 677 3.35 -20.76 9.68
CA MET A 677 2.26 -21.34 8.89
C MET A 677 2.61 -22.71 8.32
N ASP A 678 3.85 -22.92 7.89
CA ASP A 678 4.36 -24.20 7.37
C ASP A 678 5.88 -24.26 7.46
N ASN A 679 6.39 -24.93 8.51
CA ASN A 679 7.82 -25.19 8.68
C ASN A 679 8.17 -26.69 8.66
N GLY A 680 7.25 -27.54 8.20
CA GLY A 680 7.39 -28.98 8.15
C GLY A 680 7.31 -29.73 9.50
N ASN A 681 7.45 -29.04 10.64
CA ASN A 681 7.33 -29.64 11.98
C ASN A 681 5.99 -29.34 12.65
N PHE A 682 5.41 -28.18 12.37
CA PHE A 682 4.10 -27.78 12.84
C PHE A 682 3.48 -26.73 11.90
N SER A 683 2.17 -26.52 12.07
CA SER A 683 1.43 -25.40 11.49
C SER A 683 0.55 -24.80 12.57
N VAL A 684 0.53 -23.47 12.69
CA VAL A 684 -0.37 -22.76 13.61
C VAL A 684 -1.75 -22.56 12.98
N ASP A 685 -2.79 -22.44 13.79
CA ASP A 685 -4.17 -22.27 13.31
C ASP A 685 -4.47 -20.84 12.81
N GLY A 686 -3.64 -19.87 13.17
CA GLY A 686 -3.69 -18.53 12.57
C GLY A 686 -2.68 -17.54 13.14
N VAL A 687 -2.55 -16.40 12.46
CA VAL A 687 -1.63 -15.31 12.83
C VAL A 687 -2.39 -14.00 13.00
N LEU A 688 -2.07 -13.27 14.06
CA LEU A 688 -2.54 -11.91 14.32
C LEU A 688 -1.49 -10.91 13.85
N SER A 689 -1.86 -10.11 12.86
CA SER A 689 -0.95 -9.23 12.11
C SER A 689 -1.45 -7.80 12.01
N ASP A 690 -0.54 -6.85 12.12
CA ASP A 690 -0.78 -5.43 11.81
C ASP A 690 -0.75 -5.15 10.29
N PHE A 691 -0.18 -6.09 9.53
CA PHE A 691 -0.03 -6.08 8.07
C PHE A 691 -0.67 -7.35 7.48
N PRO A 692 -2.02 -7.45 7.47
CA PRO A 692 -2.71 -8.66 7.08
C PRO A 692 -2.50 -9.02 5.60
N ILE A 693 -2.12 -8.06 4.74
CA ILE A 693 -1.71 -8.33 3.35
C ILE A 693 -0.46 -9.23 3.28
N THR A 694 0.50 -9.06 4.19
CA THR A 694 1.75 -9.83 4.19
C THR A 694 1.51 -11.26 4.67
N ALA A 695 0.66 -11.42 5.70
CA ALA A 695 0.16 -12.71 6.13
C ALA A 695 -0.69 -13.41 5.04
N SER A 696 -1.43 -12.64 4.24
CA SER A 696 -2.20 -13.18 3.12
C SER A 696 -1.30 -13.65 1.99
N ALA A 697 -0.25 -12.90 1.66
CA ALA A 697 0.73 -13.28 0.65
C ALA A 697 1.42 -14.62 0.99
N SER A 698 1.74 -14.88 2.27
CA SER A 698 2.30 -16.17 2.68
C SER A 698 1.31 -17.34 2.47
N ILE A 699 0.00 -17.12 2.58
CA ILE A 699 -1.03 -18.13 2.33
C ILE A 699 -1.26 -18.32 0.83
N GLU A 700 -1.28 -17.26 0.02
CA GLU A 700 -1.47 -17.40 -1.42
C GLU A 700 -0.33 -18.17 -2.08
N CYS A 701 0.91 -18.02 -1.59
CA CYS A 701 2.05 -18.87 -1.95
C CYS A 701 1.78 -20.37 -1.66
N PHE A 702 1.03 -20.69 -0.61
CA PHE A 702 0.61 -22.06 -0.26
C PHE A 702 -0.36 -22.64 -1.31
N SER A 703 -1.31 -21.83 -1.79
CA SER A 703 -2.39 -22.27 -2.68
C SER A 703 -1.94 -22.63 -4.11
N HIS A 704 -0.83 -22.05 -4.57
CA HIS A 704 -0.26 -22.31 -5.90
C HIS A 704 0.55 -23.62 -5.98
N LEU A 705 1.01 -24.16 -4.83
CA LEU A 705 1.77 -25.41 -4.78
C LEU A 705 0.86 -26.65 -4.68
N GLY A 706 -0.37 -26.51 -4.14
CA GLY A 706 -1.30 -27.64 -3.96
C GLY A 706 -2.15 -28.03 -5.19
N ARG A 707 -2.47 -27.11 -6.11
CA ARG A 707 -3.42 -27.42 -7.22
C ARG A 707 -2.83 -28.26 -8.35
N ASN A 708 -1.50 -28.32 -8.49
CA ASN A 708 -0.85 -29.12 -9.54
C ASN A 708 -0.49 -30.55 -9.10
N ALA A 709 -0.53 -30.87 -7.80
CA ALA A 709 -0.11 -32.18 -7.29
C ALA A 709 -1.24 -33.25 -7.27
N ILE A 710 -2.52 -32.86 -7.33
CA ILE A 710 -3.65 -33.80 -7.17
C ILE A 710 -4.09 -34.46 -8.50
N LYS A 711 -3.50 -34.10 -9.65
CA LYS A 711 -3.90 -34.69 -10.96
C LYS A 711 -2.91 -35.67 -11.60
N GLN A 712 -1.79 -36.01 -10.97
CA GLN A 712 -0.88 -37.04 -11.49
C GLN A 712 -0.42 -37.99 -10.38
N GLY A 713 -1.20 -39.04 -10.15
CA GLY A 713 -0.84 -40.04 -9.13
C GLY A 713 -1.83 -41.21 -9.00
N SER A 714 -2.37 -41.71 -10.12
CA SER A 714 -2.99 -43.03 -10.14
C SER A 714 -2.56 -43.78 -11.40
N LYS A 715 -1.33 -44.30 -11.36
CA LYS A 715 -0.93 -45.60 -11.90
C LYS A 715 0.49 -45.94 -11.46
#